data_AF-B2JVE9-F1
#
_entry.id   AF-B2JVE9-F1
#
_cell.length_a   1.000
_cell.length_b   1.000
_cell.length_c   1.000
_cell.angle_alpha   90.00
_cell.angle_beta   90.00
_cell.angle_gamma   90.00
#
_symmetry.space_group_name_H-M   'P 1'
#
loop_
_entity.id
_entity.type
_entity.pdbx_description
1 polymer ?
#
loop_
_entity_poly.entity_id
_entity_poly.type
_entity_poly.pdbx_seq_one_letter_code
_entity_poly.pdbx_strand_id
1 'polypeptide(L)'
;MRRAVRASSIRCVSRCEPSTGHLWIAFGVSIAELAFAHAAWAAGVLPQGGRYVAGAGSIANGGNALVVTQPGSTRGIIEWNSFSVGGNNSVSFDNGTGATLNRVTGGTPSAILGRLSATGSLYVINPQGILVGPSGVVTTGGRFVASTLDVCNCAFMKGGDALTLSGDSNASVVNLGRIRSGGGDVFLIARRAVVNAGDIEAPKGSAELASGSKVLLQDSTGSRQVFVQTGSQGTVADRGVIQAAQISLQAADGNVYALAGGGTRVRATGTGTRDGHVWLLADGGHVAQSGVIVATSADGSGGTVDTQASQLTFGRNAAVHAAQWNLSTPSFTIDAAAARALRHSLNAGTSVNVSTTGADGAMGDLNVATNLLWQGAASLRLAAYRNVSIAQGASIANRGAGDLSLRADAASLDNAGSVANHGVIDWSRSTGTVSAFYDMNGTYLAGTQRGNAAWTPGAYSGLLSQSTGYKLVNSLSDLERMASDLAGSYALGKNIDASATSNGSYMPIGNANTPFTGQLDGQGKTIGSLTLAPWVPASPYAPKMVGLFGAIGSQGVVRNLNVTGRGALGENQYAYMGMLAGQNAGTVLRVNVAGTLTSGSFSAIDYTIAGGLAGGNTGAILRSSSSVSLATGNTLGGLVGANGGLIDQSFASGSVVSSSYINQGGGGLAGDNTGTISRSYATGPVSLYGYCRGAAGTPCGGAGLVVTNEGTVNQSFATGLVTQPFYEPIGIARTNTGSISNDVYWNKDTTAASIGVKYGTPIPDANGLTAAQMRNPASFVSYDFSATGVWAMPAGATHPVLRWQLAQ
;
A
#
# COMPACT_ATOMS: atom_id res chain seq x y z
N MET A 1 29.85 -61.11 -38.24
CA MET A 1 30.31 -62.31 -37.49
C MET A 1 29.67 -62.31 -36.10
N ARG A 2 28.88 -63.35 -35.81
CA ARG A 2 28.46 -63.95 -34.52
C ARG A 2 27.83 -63.11 -33.38
N ARG A 3 26.51 -63.37 -33.21
CA ARG A 3 25.74 -63.72 -31.98
C ARG A 3 25.79 -62.75 -30.77
N ALA A 4 24.73 -62.03 -30.38
CA ALA A 4 23.41 -62.41 -29.82
C ALA A 4 23.46 -63.06 -28.42
N VAL A 5 22.85 -62.40 -27.41
CA VAL A 5 21.86 -62.95 -26.43
C VAL A 5 21.05 -61.80 -25.77
N ARG A 6 19.72 -61.98 -25.73
CA ARG A 6 18.69 -61.22 -24.99
C ARG A 6 18.48 -61.79 -23.56
N ALA A 7 18.01 -60.98 -22.61
CA ALA A 7 16.93 -61.27 -21.63
C ALA A 7 16.92 -60.17 -20.53
N SER A 8 15.86 -59.38 -20.32
CA SER A 8 14.55 -59.65 -19.66
C SER A 8 14.55 -59.39 -18.14
N SER A 9 13.89 -58.29 -17.76
CA SER A 9 12.98 -58.08 -16.62
C SER A 9 13.24 -58.76 -15.27
N ILE A 10 13.42 -57.97 -14.19
CA ILE A 10 12.81 -58.24 -12.86
C ILE A 10 12.46 -56.90 -12.18
N ARG A 11 11.18 -56.77 -11.78
CA ARG A 11 10.69 -55.78 -10.81
C ARG A 11 11.35 -56.03 -9.45
N CYS A 12 11.90 -55.00 -8.81
CA CYS A 12 12.07 -55.01 -7.37
C CYS A 12 11.24 -53.87 -6.77
N VAL A 13 10.17 -54.28 -6.07
CA VAL A 13 9.40 -53.46 -5.16
C VAL A 13 10.28 -53.29 -3.91
N SER A 14 10.83 -52.09 -3.71
CA SER A 14 11.35 -51.70 -2.39
C SER A 14 10.51 -50.54 -1.87
N ARG A 15 9.58 -50.90 -0.97
CA ARG A 15 9.10 -50.01 0.07
C ARG A 15 10.33 -49.46 0.80
N CYS A 16 10.60 -48.17 0.63
CA CYS A 16 11.32 -47.40 1.64
C CYS A 16 10.29 -46.46 2.26
N GLU A 17 9.70 -46.91 3.37
CA GLU A 17 9.13 -46.00 4.35
C GLU A 17 10.25 -45.02 4.77
N PRO A 18 10.08 -43.70 4.63
CA PRO A 18 10.91 -42.80 5.40
C PRO A 18 10.43 -42.93 6.84
N SER A 19 11.23 -43.62 7.65
CA SER A 19 11.08 -43.61 9.10
C SER A 19 10.84 -42.18 9.55
N THR A 20 9.67 -41.92 10.12
CA THR A 20 9.35 -40.70 10.87
C THR A 20 10.20 -40.66 12.13
N GLY A 21 11.50 -40.42 11.96
CA GLY A 21 12.38 -39.95 13.01
C GLY A 21 12.01 -38.50 13.26
N HIS A 22 10.99 -38.28 14.08
CA HIS A 22 10.72 -36.99 14.69
C HIS A 22 11.91 -36.64 15.58
N LEU A 23 12.95 -36.04 14.98
CA LEU A 23 13.99 -35.36 15.73
C LEU A 23 13.34 -34.10 16.30
N TRP A 24 12.69 -34.24 17.45
CA TRP A 24 12.27 -33.13 18.29
C TRP A 24 13.53 -32.41 18.72
N ILE A 25 13.91 -31.36 17.98
CA ILE A 25 14.92 -30.44 18.44
C ILE A 25 14.26 -29.56 19.50
N ALA A 26 14.23 -30.09 20.73
CA ALA A 26 13.89 -29.33 21.92
C ALA A 26 15.04 -28.34 22.21
N PHE A 27 15.02 -27.17 21.57
CA PHE A 27 15.92 -26.07 21.94
C PHE A 27 15.39 -25.39 23.20
N GLY A 28 15.67 -26.03 24.34
CA GLY A 28 15.75 -25.32 25.59
C GLY A 28 16.94 -24.38 25.51
N VAL A 29 16.70 -23.07 25.53
CA VAL A 29 17.62 -22.19 26.25
C VAL A 29 17.57 -22.70 27.69
N SER A 30 18.49 -23.62 28.01
CA SER A 30 18.63 -24.18 29.33
C SER A 30 18.87 -23.03 30.28
N ILE A 31 17.88 -22.76 31.13
CA ILE A 31 18.02 -21.89 32.30
C ILE A 31 19.19 -22.40 33.20
N ALA A 32 19.63 -23.65 33.01
CA ALA A 32 20.73 -24.29 33.70
C ALA A 32 22.14 -23.73 33.39
N GLU A 33 22.36 -22.94 32.31
CA GLU A 33 23.68 -22.30 32.09
C GLU A 33 23.82 -20.93 32.77
N LEU A 34 22.76 -20.41 33.40
CA LEU A 34 22.85 -19.28 34.33
C LEU A 34 23.29 -19.80 35.72
N ALA A 35 24.54 -20.25 35.81
CA ALA A 35 25.18 -20.47 37.10
C ALA A 35 25.44 -19.11 37.79
N PHE A 36 24.39 -18.49 38.32
CA PHE A 36 24.57 -17.56 39.42
C PHE A 36 24.93 -18.41 40.63
N ALA A 37 26.23 -18.52 40.90
CA ALA A 37 26.72 -19.01 42.19
C ALA A 37 25.92 -18.28 43.28
N HIS A 38 25.23 -19.06 44.12
CA HIS A 38 24.46 -18.54 45.24
C HIS A 38 25.44 -17.90 46.21
N ALA A 39 25.72 -16.62 46.03
CA ALA A 39 26.30 -15.82 47.08
C ALA A 39 25.18 -15.59 48.12
N ALA A 40 25.32 -16.19 49.29
CA ALA A 40 24.48 -15.89 50.44
C ALA A 40 24.82 -14.46 50.90
N TRP A 41 23.92 -13.50 50.67
CA TRP A 41 24.08 -12.12 51.14
C TRP A 41 23.19 -11.87 52.35
N ALA A 42 23.81 -11.67 53.52
CA ALA A 42 23.14 -11.19 54.73
C ALA A 42 23.09 -9.65 54.71
N ALA A 43 21.89 -9.09 54.96
CA ALA A 43 21.50 -7.66 54.91
C ALA A 43 21.64 -6.98 53.51
N GLY A 44 20.54 -6.37 53.05
CA GLY A 44 20.27 -6.09 51.63
C GLY A 44 21.20 -5.07 50.97
N VAL A 45 21.72 -5.40 49.79
CA VAL A 45 22.59 -4.55 48.98
C VAL A 45 21.83 -3.32 48.44
N LEU A 46 22.31 -2.11 48.75
CA LEU A 46 21.98 -0.85 48.05
C LEU A 46 23.12 -0.49 47.07
N PRO A 47 22.90 0.35 46.05
CA PRO A 47 23.97 0.83 45.17
C PRO A 47 25.14 1.47 45.93
N GLN A 48 26.38 1.25 45.49
CA GLN A 48 27.61 1.67 46.18
C GLN A 48 28.54 2.51 45.29
N GLY A 49 29.22 3.48 45.90
CA GLY A 49 30.24 4.29 45.24
C GLY A 49 29.70 5.30 44.22
N GLY A 50 28.44 5.73 44.36
CA GLY A 50 27.79 6.65 43.43
C GLY A 50 28.45 8.03 43.39
N ARG A 51 28.82 8.49 42.20
CA ARG A 51 29.38 9.83 41.97
C ARG A 51 28.85 10.42 40.68
N TYR A 52 28.34 11.65 40.73
CA TYR A 52 28.02 12.43 39.53
C TYR A 52 29.29 12.73 38.73
N VAL A 53 29.30 12.36 37.45
CA VAL A 53 30.37 12.67 36.49
C VAL A 53 29.92 13.66 35.41
N ALA A 54 28.61 13.89 35.28
CA ALA A 54 28.03 14.97 34.51
C ALA A 54 26.65 15.35 35.08
N GLY A 55 26.26 16.62 34.96
CA GLY A 55 25.10 17.16 35.67
C GLY A 55 25.35 17.34 37.17
N ALA A 56 24.30 17.64 37.93
CA ALA A 56 24.38 17.87 39.36
C ALA A 56 23.19 17.25 40.10
N GLY A 57 23.40 16.87 41.35
CA GLY A 57 22.38 16.29 42.23
C GLY A 57 22.99 15.81 43.54
N SER A 58 22.17 15.16 44.36
CA SER A 58 22.59 14.56 45.64
C SER A 58 22.19 13.08 45.70
N ILE A 59 22.97 12.30 46.46
CA ILE A 59 22.73 10.88 46.73
C ILE A 59 22.67 10.74 48.25
N ALA A 60 21.50 10.38 48.78
CA ALA A 60 21.25 10.24 50.21
C ALA A 60 20.88 8.79 50.54
N ASN A 61 21.50 8.22 51.56
CA ASN A 61 21.20 6.88 52.05
C ASN A 61 20.46 6.98 53.41
N GLY A 62 19.39 6.21 53.56
CA GLY A 62 18.50 6.20 54.72
C GLY A 62 18.07 4.79 55.09
N GLY A 63 18.98 4.01 55.67
CA GLY A 63 18.73 2.62 56.07
C GLY A 63 18.57 1.70 54.85
N ASN A 64 17.35 1.21 54.62
CA ASN A 64 17.03 0.35 53.47
C ASN A 64 16.64 1.15 52.20
N ALA A 65 16.74 2.48 52.24
CA ALA A 65 16.37 3.35 51.14
C ALA A 65 17.55 4.21 50.64
N LEU A 66 17.67 4.38 49.33
CA LEU A 66 18.57 5.35 48.70
C LEU A 66 17.76 6.31 47.82
N VAL A 67 17.96 7.61 48.00
CA VAL A 67 17.28 8.66 47.24
C VAL A 67 18.33 9.45 46.46
N VAL A 68 18.11 9.56 45.15
CA VAL A 68 18.89 10.42 44.26
C VAL A 68 18.01 11.60 43.87
N THR A 69 18.44 12.81 44.20
CA THR A 69 17.73 14.03 43.85
C THR A 69 18.47 14.76 42.74
N GLN A 70 17.81 14.98 41.60
CA GLN A 70 18.36 15.68 40.44
C GLN A 70 17.50 16.93 40.13
N PRO A 71 17.95 18.13 40.51
CA PRO A 71 17.13 19.33 40.41
C PRO A 71 16.88 19.77 38.96
N GLY A 72 15.76 20.45 38.75
CA GLY A 72 15.47 21.22 37.53
C GLY A 72 15.11 20.39 36.29
N SER A 73 14.68 19.13 36.44
CA SER A 73 14.40 18.23 35.29
C SER A 73 15.56 18.13 34.29
N THR A 74 16.78 18.17 34.80
CA THR A 74 18.02 18.16 34.00
C THR A 74 18.41 16.74 33.56
N ARG A 75 19.54 16.61 32.87
CA ARG A 75 20.20 15.33 32.62
C ARG A 75 21.38 15.16 33.57
N GLY A 76 21.61 13.95 34.05
CA GLY A 76 22.73 13.63 34.93
C GLY A 76 23.29 12.24 34.69
N ILE A 77 24.59 12.08 34.91
CA ILE A 77 25.31 10.81 34.79
C ILE A 77 25.97 10.51 36.13
N ILE A 78 25.66 9.35 36.69
CA ILE A 78 26.23 8.84 37.92
C ILE A 78 26.98 7.55 37.61
N GLU A 79 28.26 7.51 38.00
CA GLU A 79 29.05 6.28 38.00
C GLU A 79 28.94 5.58 39.34
N TRP A 80 28.85 4.25 39.31
CA TRP A 80 28.69 3.39 40.47
C TRP A 80 29.70 2.25 40.44
N ASN A 81 30.29 1.93 41.60
CA ASN A 81 31.09 0.71 41.72
C ASN A 81 30.21 -0.54 41.62
N SER A 82 29.00 -0.48 42.19
CA SER A 82 27.97 -1.50 42.02
C SER A 82 26.59 -0.87 42.10
N PHE A 83 25.64 -1.41 41.34
CA PHE A 83 24.24 -0.96 41.36
C PHE A 83 23.32 -2.17 41.50
N SER A 84 22.92 -2.48 42.73
CA SER A 84 21.95 -3.54 43.05
C SER A 84 20.96 -3.04 44.09
N VAL A 85 19.74 -3.59 44.09
CA VAL A 85 18.65 -3.27 45.01
C VAL A 85 18.13 -4.56 45.63
N GLY A 86 18.53 -4.86 46.85
CA GLY A 86 18.06 -6.04 47.59
C GLY A 86 16.55 -6.04 47.82
N GLY A 87 15.96 -7.21 48.08
CA GLY A 87 14.49 -7.41 48.12
C GLY A 87 13.72 -6.49 49.08
N ASN A 88 14.33 -6.14 50.22
CA ASN A 88 13.72 -5.23 51.22
C ASN A 88 14.15 -3.77 51.06
N ASN A 89 14.86 -3.45 49.97
CA ASN A 89 15.43 -2.12 49.73
C ASN A 89 14.67 -1.36 48.65
N SER A 90 14.79 -0.04 48.70
CA SER A 90 14.22 0.86 47.69
C SER A 90 15.23 1.90 47.21
N VAL A 91 15.26 2.16 45.90
CA VAL A 91 16.01 3.26 45.29
C VAL A 91 15.03 4.17 44.56
N SER A 92 15.03 5.47 44.88
CA SER A 92 14.18 6.47 44.19
C SER A 92 15.02 7.56 43.54
N PHE A 93 14.66 7.93 42.32
CA PHE A 93 15.23 9.04 41.57
C PHE A 93 14.18 10.15 41.42
N ASP A 94 14.41 11.26 42.10
CA ASP A 94 13.58 12.46 42.01
C ASP A 94 14.23 13.39 40.97
N ASN A 95 13.97 13.11 39.69
CA ASN A 95 14.59 13.80 38.55
C ASN A 95 13.59 14.58 37.68
N GLY A 96 12.38 14.85 38.17
CA GLY A 96 11.33 15.56 37.46
C GLY A 96 10.96 14.87 36.15
N THR A 97 10.92 15.63 35.05
CA THR A 97 10.80 15.11 33.67
C THR A 97 12.17 14.83 33.01
N GLY A 98 13.26 15.00 33.76
CA GLY A 98 14.63 14.83 33.30
C GLY A 98 15.04 13.37 33.09
N ALA A 99 16.35 13.14 32.91
CA ALA A 99 16.90 11.81 32.70
C ALA A 99 18.16 11.58 33.54
N THR A 100 18.29 10.40 34.13
CA THR A 100 19.49 10.02 34.91
C THR A 100 20.08 8.73 34.36
N LEU A 101 21.36 8.77 34.00
CA LEU A 101 22.14 7.61 33.56
C LEU A 101 22.99 7.09 34.71
N ASN A 102 22.80 5.82 35.05
CA ASN A 102 23.56 5.11 36.06
C ASN A 102 24.48 4.12 35.36
N ARG A 103 25.79 4.40 35.35
CA ARG A 103 26.81 3.53 34.75
C ARG A 103 27.53 2.75 35.84
N VAL A 104 27.52 1.42 35.75
CA VAL A 104 28.31 0.57 36.63
C VAL A 104 29.70 0.38 36.03
N THR A 105 30.73 0.73 36.79
CA THR A 105 32.15 0.62 36.40
C THR A 105 32.87 -0.54 37.09
N GLY A 106 32.27 -1.13 38.14
CA GLY A 106 32.81 -2.32 38.81
C GLY A 106 32.42 -3.65 38.17
N GLY A 107 33.01 -4.74 38.68
CA GLY A 107 32.91 -6.09 38.09
C GLY A 107 31.70 -6.93 38.54
N THR A 108 30.62 -6.32 39.02
CA THR A 108 29.45 -7.07 39.54
C THR A 108 28.18 -6.82 38.71
N PRO A 109 27.37 -7.85 38.39
CA PRO A 109 26.06 -7.67 37.77
C PRO A 109 25.10 -6.87 38.65
N SER A 110 24.13 -6.20 38.01
CA SER A 110 23.06 -5.50 38.70
C SER A 110 21.91 -6.44 39.03
N ALA A 111 21.65 -6.67 40.32
CA ALA A 111 20.48 -7.42 40.79
C ALA A 111 19.44 -6.48 41.41
N ILE A 112 18.31 -6.31 40.73
CA ILE A 112 17.17 -5.50 41.16
C ILE A 112 16.10 -6.45 41.69
N LEU A 113 16.15 -6.73 42.99
CA LEU A 113 15.24 -7.61 43.71
C LEU A 113 14.18 -6.83 44.50
N GLY A 114 14.47 -5.57 44.86
CA GLY A 114 13.56 -4.65 45.55
C GLY A 114 12.92 -3.62 44.61
N ARG A 115 12.63 -2.41 45.13
CA ARG A 115 11.93 -1.35 44.38
C ARG A 115 12.90 -0.33 43.79
N LEU A 116 12.81 -0.07 42.50
CA LEU A 116 13.53 1.00 41.79
C LEU A 116 12.52 1.95 41.15
N SER A 117 12.52 3.22 41.52
CA SER A 117 11.60 4.22 40.97
C SER A 117 12.29 5.47 40.45
N ALA A 118 11.72 6.11 39.43
CA ALA A 118 12.11 7.43 38.96
C ALA A 118 10.89 8.27 38.55
N THR A 119 10.88 9.56 38.84
CA THR A 119 9.82 10.46 38.36
C THR A 119 9.91 10.70 36.85
N GLY A 120 11.12 10.73 36.30
CA GLY A 120 11.43 10.95 34.90
C GLY A 120 12.03 9.71 34.25
N SER A 121 13.04 9.90 33.39
CA SER A 121 13.71 8.81 32.67
C SER A 121 14.89 8.25 33.46
N LEU A 122 15.09 6.93 33.39
CA LEU A 122 16.15 6.23 34.10
C LEU A 122 16.88 5.26 33.19
N TYR A 123 18.20 5.37 33.14
CA TYR A 123 19.08 4.49 32.38
C TYR A 123 19.98 3.74 33.36
N VAL A 124 20.07 2.42 33.21
CA VAL A 124 20.97 1.53 33.98
C VAL A 124 21.85 0.81 32.97
N ILE A 125 23.15 1.16 32.97
CA ILE A 125 24.15 0.60 32.08
C ILE A 125 25.11 -0.26 32.90
N ASN A 126 25.14 -1.56 32.64
CA ASN A 126 26.05 -2.47 33.31
C ASN A 126 26.56 -3.57 32.34
N PRO A 127 27.82 -3.49 31.87
CA PRO A 127 28.42 -4.51 31.02
C PRO A 127 28.50 -5.91 31.64
N GLN A 128 28.35 -6.05 32.96
CA GLN A 128 28.35 -7.35 33.67
C GLN A 128 26.97 -8.02 33.69
N GLY A 129 25.92 -7.34 33.24
CA GLY A 129 24.56 -7.87 33.17
C GLY A 129 23.59 -7.23 34.15
N ILE A 130 22.31 -7.36 33.84
CA ILE A 130 21.21 -6.77 34.62
C ILE A 130 20.12 -7.83 34.80
N LEU A 131 19.72 -8.06 36.05
CA LEU A 131 18.63 -8.94 36.44
C LEU A 131 17.59 -8.15 37.24
N VAL A 132 16.35 -8.11 36.76
CA VAL A 132 15.19 -7.76 37.58
C VAL A 132 14.61 -9.08 38.10
N GLY A 133 14.77 -9.36 39.39
CA GLY A 133 14.33 -10.62 39.99
C GLY A 133 12.81 -10.72 40.15
N PRO A 134 12.25 -11.88 40.54
CA PRO A 134 10.79 -12.09 40.63
C PRO A 134 10.04 -11.12 41.55
N SER A 135 10.68 -10.65 42.63
CA SER A 135 10.15 -9.62 43.53
C SER A 135 10.48 -8.19 43.10
N GLY A 136 11.36 -8.02 42.11
CA GLY A 136 11.86 -6.74 41.65
C GLY A 136 10.76 -5.93 40.96
N VAL A 137 10.68 -4.64 41.30
CA VAL A 137 9.74 -3.70 40.69
C VAL A 137 10.48 -2.45 40.23
N VAL A 138 10.41 -2.18 38.93
CA VAL A 138 10.93 -0.95 38.33
C VAL A 138 9.75 -0.08 37.88
N THR A 139 9.72 1.19 38.27
CA THR A 139 8.66 2.13 37.86
C THR A 139 9.22 3.49 37.50
N THR A 140 8.98 3.95 36.27
CA THR A 140 9.44 5.27 35.79
C THR A 140 8.27 6.11 35.28
N GLY A 141 8.32 7.44 35.47
CA GLY A 141 7.38 8.36 34.83
C GLY A 141 7.75 8.68 33.38
N GLY A 142 9.06 8.77 33.08
CA GLY A 142 9.63 8.79 31.73
C GLY A 142 10.07 7.39 31.29
N ARG A 143 11.06 7.29 30.39
CA ARG A 143 11.51 5.98 29.89
C ARG A 143 12.43 5.24 30.85
N PHE A 144 12.41 3.92 30.78
CA PHE A 144 13.38 3.04 31.42
C PHE A 144 14.28 2.39 30.37
N VAL A 145 15.60 2.48 30.54
CA VAL A 145 16.58 1.82 29.68
C VAL A 145 17.49 0.95 30.54
N ALA A 146 17.52 -0.35 30.29
CA ALA A 146 18.50 -1.28 30.86
C ALA A 146 19.40 -1.79 29.74
N SER A 147 20.71 -1.56 29.84
CA SER A 147 21.65 -1.89 28.79
C SER A 147 22.93 -2.56 29.30
N THR A 148 23.42 -3.60 28.62
CA THR A 148 24.82 -4.06 28.78
C THR A 148 25.81 -3.36 27.84
N LEU A 149 25.29 -2.61 26.86
CA LEU A 149 26.05 -1.74 25.98
C LEU A 149 26.18 -0.34 26.57
N ASP A 150 27.30 0.34 26.32
CA ASP A 150 27.55 1.70 26.83
C ASP A 150 27.16 2.77 25.81
N VAL A 151 27.01 4.01 26.26
CA VAL A 151 26.68 5.19 25.46
C VAL A 151 27.60 6.35 25.83
N CYS A 152 27.95 7.20 24.87
CA CYS A 152 28.76 8.39 25.14
C CYS A 152 28.08 9.32 26.15
N ASN A 153 28.83 9.79 27.15
CA ASN A 153 28.39 10.87 28.04
C ASN A 153 27.97 12.10 27.24
N CYS A 154 28.75 12.45 26.22
CA CYS A 154 28.50 13.57 25.34
C CYS A 154 27.11 13.51 24.66
N ALA A 155 26.78 12.35 24.08
CA ALA A 155 25.51 12.13 23.38
C ALA A 155 24.33 12.14 24.36
N PHE A 156 24.48 11.46 25.51
CA PHE A 156 23.44 11.45 26.53
C PHE A 156 23.13 12.85 27.07
N MET A 157 24.17 13.63 27.39
CA MET A 157 24.02 14.98 27.98
C MET A 157 23.47 15.99 26.99
N LYS A 158 23.78 15.85 25.68
CA LYS A 158 23.22 16.73 24.64
C LYS A 158 21.70 16.64 24.58
N GLY A 159 21.14 15.42 24.69
CA GLY A 159 19.71 15.17 24.61
C GLY A 159 19.11 15.46 23.23
N GLY A 160 17.89 14.97 22.97
CA GLY A 160 17.15 15.21 21.72
C GLY A 160 17.68 14.47 20.47
N ASP A 161 18.91 13.97 20.48
CA ASP A 161 19.49 13.16 19.41
C ASP A 161 19.33 11.66 19.65
N ALA A 162 19.48 10.87 18.58
CA ALA A 162 19.56 9.42 18.66
C ALA A 162 20.80 8.97 19.48
N LEU A 163 20.61 7.98 20.35
CA LEU A 163 21.68 7.41 21.17
C LEU A 163 22.21 6.14 20.51
N THR A 164 23.51 6.09 20.24
CA THR A 164 24.18 4.85 19.83
C THR A 164 24.73 4.16 21.07
N LEU A 165 24.20 2.98 21.37
CA LEU A 165 24.71 2.07 22.39
C LEU A 165 25.61 1.03 21.74
N SER A 166 26.80 0.81 22.30
CA SER A 166 27.77 -0.15 21.77
C SER A 166 28.67 -0.72 22.86
N GLY A 167 29.22 -1.91 22.64
CA GLY A 167 30.18 -2.53 23.53
C GLY A 167 30.30 -4.04 23.32
N ASP A 168 31.34 -4.65 23.90
CA ASP A 168 31.68 -6.06 23.68
C ASP A 168 31.23 -6.99 24.82
N SER A 169 30.26 -6.54 25.64
CA SER A 169 29.72 -7.36 26.74
C SER A 169 29.18 -8.70 26.25
N ASN A 170 29.42 -9.78 26.98
CA ASN A 170 28.76 -11.07 26.77
C ASN A 170 27.61 -11.32 27.77
N ALA A 171 27.30 -10.33 28.60
CA ALA A 171 26.25 -10.42 29.60
C ALA A 171 24.85 -10.19 29.01
N SER A 172 23.85 -10.53 29.81
CA SER A 172 22.43 -10.47 29.42
C SER A 172 21.65 -9.45 30.24
N VAL A 173 20.51 -9.02 29.68
CA VAL A 173 19.44 -8.34 30.44
C VAL A 173 18.29 -9.31 30.63
N VAL A 174 17.93 -9.58 31.88
CA VAL A 174 16.87 -10.54 32.24
C VAL A 174 15.83 -9.88 33.13
N ASN A 175 14.56 -9.92 32.71
CA ASN A 175 13.43 -9.52 33.53
C ASN A 175 12.62 -10.76 33.97
N LEU A 176 12.57 -11.00 35.27
CA LEU A 176 11.67 -11.97 35.93
C LEU A 176 10.61 -11.27 36.79
N GLY A 177 10.73 -9.96 36.99
CA GLY A 177 9.86 -9.15 37.84
C GLY A 177 8.91 -8.26 37.04
N ARG A 178 8.67 -7.04 37.53
CA ARG A 178 7.74 -6.08 36.90
C ARG A 178 8.45 -4.79 36.52
N ILE A 179 8.33 -4.38 35.26
CA ILE A 179 8.86 -3.13 34.74
C ILE A 179 7.71 -2.30 34.18
N ARG A 180 7.53 -1.08 34.66
CA ARG A 180 6.46 -0.18 34.20
C ARG A 180 6.99 1.22 33.91
N SER A 181 6.70 1.73 32.70
CA SER A 181 6.82 3.15 32.38
C SER A 181 5.43 3.78 32.24
N GLY A 182 5.11 4.77 33.08
CA GLY A 182 3.77 5.37 33.13
C GLY A 182 3.45 6.32 31.97
N GLY A 183 4.46 6.97 31.39
CA GLY A 183 4.32 7.95 30.31
C GLY A 183 5.36 7.87 29.20
N GLY A 184 6.33 6.95 29.31
CA GLY A 184 7.40 6.77 28.33
C GLY A 184 7.53 5.31 27.91
N ASP A 185 8.76 4.94 27.57
CA ASP A 185 9.09 3.67 26.93
C ASP A 185 9.87 2.74 27.87
N VAL A 186 9.97 1.46 27.51
CA VAL A 186 10.84 0.48 28.15
C VAL A 186 11.78 -0.11 27.11
N PHE A 187 13.09 0.03 27.33
CA PHE A 187 14.13 -0.50 26.45
C PHE A 187 15.02 -1.48 27.22
N LEU A 188 15.10 -2.73 26.76
CA LEU A 188 16.03 -3.73 27.28
C LEU A 188 17.03 -4.10 26.18
N ILE A 189 18.30 -3.79 26.39
CA ILE A 189 19.33 -3.86 25.36
C ILE A 189 20.52 -4.69 25.85
N ALA A 190 20.92 -5.69 25.08
CA ALA A 190 22.14 -6.43 25.36
C ALA A 190 22.88 -6.74 24.06
N ARG A 191 24.15 -7.13 24.14
CA ARG A 191 24.81 -7.75 22.98
C ARG A 191 24.35 -9.19 22.76
N ARG A 192 24.39 -9.99 23.83
CA ARG A 192 24.23 -11.45 23.75
C ARG A 192 22.79 -11.92 23.87
N ALA A 193 22.09 -11.54 24.95
CA ALA A 193 20.72 -11.95 25.15
C ALA A 193 19.89 -10.97 25.97
N VAL A 194 18.63 -10.83 25.58
CA VAL A 194 17.56 -10.16 26.35
C VAL A 194 16.46 -11.17 26.60
N VAL A 195 16.09 -11.36 27.86
CA VAL A 195 15.04 -12.32 28.25
C VAL A 195 13.99 -11.62 29.10
N ASN A 196 12.73 -11.68 28.68
CA ASN A 196 11.59 -11.34 29.51
C ASN A 196 10.83 -12.61 29.90
N ALA A 197 10.69 -12.87 31.19
CA ALA A 197 9.80 -13.88 31.76
C ALA A 197 8.92 -13.30 32.88
N GLY A 198 8.93 -11.98 33.05
CA GLY A 198 8.05 -11.21 33.95
C GLY A 198 7.06 -10.34 33.18
N ASP A 199 6.68 -9.20 33.75
CA ASP A 199 5.74 -8.25 33.14
C ASP A 199 6.45 -6.95 32.72
N ILE A 200 6.14 -6.47 31.51
CA ILE A 200 6.55 -5.16 31.00
C ILE A 200 5.30 -4.37 30.60
N GLU A 201 5.16 -3.16 31.13
CA GLU A 201 4.05 -2.24 30.84
C GLU A 201 4.53 -0.86 30.40
N ALA A 202 4.10 -0.43 29.21
CA ALA A 202 4.32 0.92 28.67
C ALA A 202 3.05 1.43 27.95
N PRO A 203 1.93 1.67 28.67
CA PRO A 203 0.62 1.89 28.08
C PRO A 203 0.51 3.12 27.15
N LYS A 204 1.45 4.05 27.24
CA LYS A 204 1.51 5.25 26.39
C LYS A 204 2.74 5.29 25.47
N GLY A 205 3.66 4.34 25.58
CA GLY A 205 4.94 4.31 24.87
C GLY A 205 5.22 2.95 24.24
N SER A 206 6.49 2.69 23.93
CA SER A 206 6.92 1.39 23.40
C SER A 206 7.60 0.50 24.43
N ALA A 207 7.56 -0.81 24.21
CA ALA A 207 8.39 -1.78 24.89
C ALA A 207 9.27 -2.49 23.85
N GLU A 208 10.58 -2.23 23.87
CA GLU A 208 11.51 -2.69 22.85
C GLU A 208 12.68 -3.47 23.46
N LEU A 209 12.81 -4.73 23.05
CA LEU A 209 13.87 -5.64 23.48
C LEU A 209 14.80 -5.87 22.30
N ALA A 210 16.10 -5.61 22.48
CA ALA A 210 17.07 -5.65 21.40
C ALA A 210 18.37 -6.35 21.78
N SER A 211 18.84 -7.24 20.90
CA SER A 211 20.13 -7.90 21.03
C SER A 211 21.04 -7.61 19.85
N GLY A 212 22.18 -6.95 20.10
CA GLY A 212 23.30 -6.85 19.15
C GLY A 212 24.46 -5.97 19.61
N SER A 213 25.56 -5.93 18.86
CA SER A 213 26.81 -5.26 19.26
C SER A 213 26.76 -3.73 19.19
N LYS A 214 25.91 -3.20 18.31
CA LYS A 214 25.65 -1.77 18.16
C LYS A 214 24.16 -1.55 17.93
N VAL A 215 23.58 -0.68 18.75
CA VAL A 215 22.14 -0.40 18.78
C VAL A 215 21.92 1.09 18.73
N LEU A 216 21.18 1.55 17.73
CA LEU A 216 20.70 2.92 17.64
C LEU A 216 19.32 3.01 18.30
N LEU A 217 19.17 3.95 19.23
CA LEU A 217 17.92 4.29 19.89
C LEU A 217 17.52 5.71 19.47
N GLN A 218 16.40 5.83 18.77
CA GLN A 218 15.89 7.07 18.20
C GLN A 218 14.42 7.27 18.55
N ASP A 219 14.07 8.48 18.98
CA ASP A 219 12.70 8.78 19.39
C ASP A 219 11.75 8.79 18.20
N SER A 220 10.63 8.07 18.34
CA SER A 220 9.57 8.00 17.34
C SER A 220 8.20 7.73 17.99
N THR A 221 7.16 8.25 17.34
CA THR A 221 5.76 7.93 17.66
C THR A 221 5.10 7.11 16.55
N GLY A 222 5.69 7.05 15.34
CA GLY A 222 5.13 6.37 14.18
C GLY A 222 5.90 5.13 13.73
N SER A 223 6.97 4.75 14.44
CA SER A 223 7.83 3.60 14.10
C SER A 223 8.47 3.03 15.35
N ARG A 224 9.09 1.85 15.21
CA ARG A 224 10.07 1.36 16.21
C ARG A 224 11.14 2.42 16.48
N GLN A 225 11.66 2.40 17.71
CA GLN A 225 12.69 3.33 18.18
C GLN A 225 14.08 2.68 18.21
N VAL A 226 14.16 1.34 18.16
CA VAL A 226 15.42 0.60 18.18
C VAL A 226 15.80 0.02 16.82
N PHE A 227 17.07 0.21 16.45
CA PHE A 227 17.68 -0.36 15.25
C PHE A 227 19.01 -1.03 15.61
N VAL A 228 19.11 -2.33 15.37
CA VAL A 228 20.32 -3.12 15.66
C VAL A 228 21.16 -3.30 14.39
N GLN A 229 22.48 -3.13 14.50
CA GLN A 229 23.42 -3.45 13.43
C GLN A 229 23.59 -4.98 13.28
N THR A 230 23.61 -5.46 12.04
CA THR A 230 23.87 -6.87 11.69
C THR A 230 25.29 -7.32 12.11
N GLY A 231 25.46 -8.62 12.36
CA GLY A 231 26.73 -9.31 12.59
C GLY A 231 26.95 -9.84 14.02
N SER A 232 25.93 -9.86 14.89
CA SER A 232 26.12 -10.11 16.33
C SER A 232 25.49 -11.39 16.89
N GLN A 233 24.57 -12.05 16.16
CA GLN A 233 23.96 -13.34 16.52
C GLN A 233 23.36 -13.37 17.95
N GLY A 234 22.70 -12.28 18.33
CA GLY A 234 22.06 -12.10 19.63
C GLY A 234 20.80 -12.96 19.82
N THR A 235 20.17 -12.89 20.99
CA THR A 235 18.88 -13.55 21.21
C THR A 235 17.93 -12.67 22.02
N VAL A 236 16.69 -12.55 21.56
CA VAL A 236 15.59 -11.95 22.32
C VAL A 236 14.56 -13.03 22.60
N ALA A 237 14.27 -13.29 23.86
CA ALA A 237 13.26 -14.26 24.26
C ALA A 237 12.22 -13.63 25.17
N ASP A 238 10.96 -13.64 24.71
CA ASP A 238 9.80 -13.29 25.53
C ASP A 238 9.03 -14.56 25.90
N ARG A 239 8.96 -14.81 27.21
CA ARG A 239 8.19 -15.86 27.89
C ARG A 239 7.18 -15.28 28.88
N GLY A 240 7.13 -13.96 29.00
CA GLY A 240 6.33 -13.22 29.98
C GLY A 240 5.17 -12.48 29.33
N VAL A 241 4.93 -11.26 29.81
CA VAL A 241 3.86 -10.36 29.37
C VAL A 241 4.46 -9.05 28.91
N ILE A 242 4.00 -8.54 27.77
CA ILE A 242 4.35 -7.20 27.30
C ILE A 242 3.06 -6.49 26.88
N GLN A 243 2.73 -5.40 27.57
CA GLN A 243 1.61 -4.52 27.25
C GLN A 243 2.12 -3.11 26.97
N ALA A 244 1.99 -2.64 25.73
CA ALA A 244 2.47 -1.31 25.33
C ALA A 244 1.60 -0.73 24.21
N ALA A 245 1.85 0.51 23.80
CA ALA A 245 1.26 1.02 22.56
C ALA A 245 1.91 0.34 21.33
N GLN A 246 3.23 0.19 21.39
CA GLN A 246 4.06 -0.41 20.36
C GLN A 246 5.05 -1.41 20.99
N ILE A 247 5.32 -2.54 20.33
CA ILE A 247 6.24 -3.57 20.83
C ILE A 247 7.24 -3.95 19.75
N SER A 248 8.52 -4.01 20.07
CA SER A 248 9.56 -4.47 19.15
C SER A 248 10.46 -5.51 19.81
N LEU A 249 10.59 -6.69 19.19
CA LEU A 249 11.57 -7.71 19.58
C LEU A 249 12.57 -7.87 18.43
N GLN A 250 13.83 -7.48 18.65
CA GLN A 250 14.84 -7.46 17.60
C GLN A 250 16.13 -8.18 17.99
N ALA A 251 16.56 -9.15 17.19
CA ALA A 251 17.87 -9.80 17.32
C ALA A 251 18.61 -9.77 15.97
N ALA A 252 19.75 -9.08 15.89
CA ALA A 252 20.53 -9.02 14.66
C ALA A 252 21.21 -10.37 14.34
N ASP A 253 20.86 -10.98 13.21
CA ASP A 253 21.33 -12.30 12.73
C ASP A 253 21.18 -13.40 13.77
N GLY A 254 20.22 -13.20 14.67
CA GLY A 254 20.07 -13.93 15.91
C GLY A 254 18.75 -14.68 15.98
N ASN A 255 18.26 -14.89 17.19
CA ASN A 255 16.99 -15.56 17.40
C ASN A 255 16.01 -14.65 18.13
N VAL A 256 14.78 -14.56 17.61
CA VAL A 256 13.64 -13.97 18.33
C VAL A 256 12.68 -15.08 18.69
N TYR A 257 12.45 -15.24 19.98
CA TYR A 257 11.60 -16.26 20.56
C TYR A 257 10.40 -15.59 21.22
N ALA A 258 9.27 -15.50 20.50
CA ALA A 258 7.99 -15.07 21.04
C ALA A 258 7.24 -16.29 21.58
N LEU A 259 7.74 -16.84 22.70
CA LEU A 259 7.40 -18.15 23.23
C LEU A 259 6.51 -18.01 24.47
N ALA A 260 5.18 -18.10 24.34
CA ALA A 260 4.37 -18.46 25.51
C ALA A 260 3.48 -19.67 25.27
N GLY A 261 3.40 -20.50 26.30
CA GLY A 261 2.47 -21.62 26.38
C GLY A 261 1.05 -21.14 26.65
N GLY A 262 0.06 -21.74 25.98
CA GLY A 262 -1.38 -21.63 26.26
C GLY A 262 -2.05 -20.26 26.05
N GLY A 263 -1.36 -19.15 26.30
CA GLY A 263 -1.83 -17.78 26.14
C GLY A 263 -0.65 -16.80 26.29
N THR A 264 -0.05 -16.39 25.17
CA THR A 264 0.85 -15.23 25.11
C THR A 264 0.07 -13.95 25.35
N ARG A 265 0.71 -13.00 26.04
CA ARG A 265 0.17 -11.67 26.38
C ARG A 265 1.03 -10.55 25.77
N VAL A 266 1.54 -10.74 24.55
CA VAL A 266 2.11 -9.64 23.73
C VAL A 266 0.93 -8.87 23.16
N ARG A 267 0.66 -7.69 23.75
CA ARG A 267 -0.50 -6.87 23.40
C ARG A 267 -0.07 -5.43 23.14
N ALA A 268 -0.11 -5.04 21.87
CA ALA A 268 0.03 -3.66 21.45
C ALA A 268 -1.35 -3.01 21.35
N THR A 269 -1.60 -1.94 22.10
CA THR A 269 -2.83 -1.15 22.03
C THR A 269 -2.49 0.31 21.78
N GLY A 270 -2.73 0.76 20.54
CA GLY A 270 -2.43 2.11 20.10
C GLY A 270 -3.14 3.19 20.92
N THR A 271 -2.64 4.40 20.79
CA THR A 271 -3.15 5.62 21.42
C THR A 271 -3.55 6.64 20.34
N GLY A 272 -4.04 7.82 20.72
CA GLY A 272 -4.30 8.88 19.75
C GLY A 272 -3.06 9.38 18.97
N THR A 273 -1.84 8.99 19.38
CA THR A 273 -0.58 9.42 18.76
C THR A 273 0.34 8.28 18.31
N ARG A 274 0.01 7.02 18.62
CA ARG A 274 0.78 5.82 18.25
C ARG A 274 -0.19 4.75 17.77
N ASP A 275 0.12 4.09 16.66
CA ASP A 275 -0.65 2.93 16.22
C ASP A 275 -0.41 1.71 17.13
N GLY A 276 -1.30 0.72 17.07
CA GLY A 276 -1.07 -0.57 17.72
C GLY A 276 -0.20 -1.43 16.82
N HIS A 277 1.08 -1.59 17.18
CA HIS A 277 2.05 -2.29 16.32
C HIS A 277 2.94 -3.26 17.09
N VAL A 278 3.18 -4.45 16.52
CA VAL A 278 4.21 -5.40 16.98
C VAL A 278 5.22 -5.71 15.87
N TRP A 279 6.51 -5.54 16.13
CA TRP A 279 7.60 -5.96 15.26
C TRP A 279 8.35 -7.17 15.84
N LEU A 280 8.49 -8.23 15.05
CA LEU A 280 9.36 -9.37 15.32
C LEU A 280 10.46 -9.43 14.26
N LEU A 281 11.69 -9.09 14.62
CA LEU A 281 12.76 -8.83 13.67
C LEU A 281 14.01 -9.66 13.99
N ALA A 282 14.29 -10.64 13.15
CA ALA A 282 15.54 -11.39 13.16
C ALA A 282 16.16 -11.38 11.76
N ASP A 283 16.67 -10.22 11.34
CA ASP A 283 17.30 -10.07 10.02
C ASP A 283 18.50 -11.02 9.92
N GLY A 284 18.56 -11.87 8.89
CA GLY A 284 19.53 -12.99 8.78
C GLY A 284 19.35 -14.15 9.78
N GLY A 285 18.37 -14.05 10.69
CA GLY A 285 18.16 -14.97 11.81
C GLY A 285 16.82 -15.71 11.80
N HIS A 286 16.41 -16.22 12.95
CA HIS A 286 15.21 -17.04 13.10
C HIS A 286 14.18 -16.43 14.07
N VAL A 287 12.92 -16.37 13.67
CA VAL A 287 11.78 -16.05 14.55
C VAL A 287 10.98 -17.32 14.84
N ALA A 288 10.80 -17.64 16.12
CA ALA A 288 9.85 -18.66 16.57
C ALA A 288 8.65 -18.01 17.26
N GLN A 289 7.46 -18.14 16.69
CA GLN A 289 6.21 -17.67 17.30
C GLN A 289 5.40 -18.86 17.80
N SER A 290 5.15 -18.97 19.11
CA SER A 290 4.40 -20.11 19.66
C SER A 290 2.97 -19.79 20.11
N GLY A 291 2.63 -18.52 20.34
CA GLY A 291 1.31 -18.11 20.81
C GLY A 291 0.64 -16.99 19.99
N VAL A 292 -0.46 -16.47 20.53
CA VAL A 292 -1.25 -15.35 20.03
C VAL A 292 -0.57 -13.99 20.26
N ILE A 293 -0.37 -13.22 19.21
CA ILE A 293 0.06 -11.81 19.28
C ILE A 293 -1.14 -10.93 18.98
N VAL A 294 -1.35 -9.87 19.77
CA VAL A 294 -2.47 -8.96 19.61
C VAL A 294 -1.97 -7.55 19.30
N ALA A 295 -2.51 -6.94 18.24
CA ALA A 295 -2.30 -5.54 17.92
C ALA A 295 -3.65 -4.87 17.63
N THR A 296 -3.94 -3.79 18.33
CA THR A 296 -5.21 -3.03 18.19
C THR A 296 -4.92 -1.54 18.12
N SER A 297 -5.57 -0.83 17.20
CA SER A 297 -5.56 0.63 17.13
C SER A 297 -6.36 1.24 18.29
N ALA A 298 -6.20 2.55 18.49
CA ALA A 298 -6.86 3.28 19.59
C ALA A 298 -8.39 3.30 19.51
N ASP A 299 -8.93 3.26 18.29
CA ASP A 299 -10.38 3.21 18.00
C ASP A 299 -10.97 1.79 18.13
N GLY A 300 -10.16 0.80 18.49
CA GLY A 300 -10.55 -0.60 18.58
C GLY A 300 -10.53 -1.35 17.23
N SER A 301 -10.20 -0.67 16.12
CA SER A 301 -9.85 -1.38 14.89
C SER A 301 -8.56 -2.21 15.11
N GLY A 302 -8.34 -3.21 14.26
CA GLY A 302 -7.11 -4.01 14.36
C GLY A 302 -5.86 -3.18 14.06
N GLY A 303 -4.76 -3.50 14.73
CA GLY A 303 -3.43 -2.92 14.49
C GLY A 303 -2.63 -3.71 13.44
N THR A 304 -1.31 -3.58 13.49
CA THR A 304 -0.39 -4.26 12.55
C THR A 304 0.61 -5.13 13.29
N VAL A 305 0.95 -6.27 12.70
CA VAL A 305 2.09 -7.09 13.11
C VAL A 305 3.02 -7.30 11.92
N ASP A 306 4.28 -6.96 12.08
CA ASP A 306 5.35 -7.19 11.10
C ASP A 306 6.30 -8.27 11.63
N THR A 307 6.59 -9.28 10.81
CA THR A 307 7.55 -10.34 11.12
C THR A 307 8.54 -10.47 9.98
N GLN A 308 9.82 -10.20 10.26
CA GLN A 308 10.91 -10.33 9.31
C GLN A 308 11.96 -11.30 9.87
N ALA A 309 12.27 -12.35 9.11
CA ALA A 309 13.30 -13.30 9.48
C ALA A 309 13.92 -14.01 8.28
N SER A 310 15.11 -14.60 8.42
CA SER A 310 15.62 -15.58 7.45
C SER A 310 14.85 -16.91 7.56
N GLN A 311 14.48 -17.30 8.78
CA GLN A 311 13.69 -18.51 9.07
C GLN A 311 12.53 -18.23 10.01
N LEU A 312 11.37 -18.85 9.77
CA LEU A 312 10.17 -18.73 10.60
C LEU A 312 9.68 -20.10 11.06
N THR A 313 9.38 -20.25 12.35
CA THR A 313 8.71 -21.43 12.89
C THR A 313 7.50 -21.06 13.73
N PHE A 314 6.44 -21.89 13.62
CA PHE A 314 5.18 -21.67 14.30
C PHE A 314 4.85 -22.80 15.29
N GLY A 315 4.57 -22.43 16.53
CA GLY A 315 4.05 -23.34 17.53
C GLY A 315 2.57 -23.69 17.30
N ARG A 316 2.06 -24.66 18.07
CA ARG A 316 0.70 -25.21 17.89
C ARG A 316 -0.42 -24.18 18.03
N ASN A 317 -0.21 -23.14 18.86
CA ASN A 317 -1.20 -22.12 19.18
C ASN A 317 -0.82 -20.74 18.60
N ALA A 318 0.11 -20.70 17.64
CA ALA A 318 0.50 -19.45 17.01
C ALA A 318 -0.69 -18.83 16.27
N ALA A 319 -0.95 -17.56 16.54
CA ALA A 319 -1.95 -16.76 15.83
C ALA A 319 -1.60 -15.27 15.95
N VAL A 320 -2.15 -14.46 15.07
CA VAL A 320 -2.10 -13.00 15.16
C VAL A 320 -3.52 -12.48 15.12
N HIS A 321 -3.89 -11.66 16.10
CA HIS A 321 -5.16 -10.94 16.17
C HIS A 321 -4.86 -9.44 15.97
N ALA A 322 -4.96 -9.02 14.71
CA ALA A 322 -4.68 -7.68 14.23
C ALA A 322 -5.57 -7.38 13.01
N ALA A 323 -5.47 -6.18 12.43
CA ALA A 323 -6.06 -5.94 11.11
C ALA A 323 -5.18 -6.58 10.02
N GLN A 324 -3.87 -6.45 10.16
CA GLN A 324 -2.88 -6.89 9.18
C GLN A 324 -1.71 -7.63 9.84
N TRP A 325 -1.30 -8.73 9.24
CA TRP A 325 -0.06 -9.44 9.56
C TRP A 325 0.82 -9.55 8.32
N ASN A 326 2.02 -8.98 8.38
CA ASN A 326 3.01 -9.04 7.31
C ASN A 326 4.15 -9.98 7.69
N LEU A 327 4.43 -10.94 6.81
CA LEU A 327 5.54 -11.89 6.90
C LEU A 327 6.53 -11.59 5.78
N SER A 328 7.83 -11.47 6.10
CA SER A 328 8.90 -11.28 5.12
C SER A 328 10.05 -12.24 5.39
N THR A 329 10.43 -13.02 4.37
CA THR A 329 11.54 -14.00 4.44
C THR A 329 12.28 -14.09 3.10
N PRO A 330 13.51 -14.62 3.03
CA PRO A 330 14.17 -14.88 1.76
C PRO A 330 13.40 -15.83 0.84
N SER A 331 12.79 -16.88 1.40
CA SER A 331 11.91 -17.85 0.73
C SER A 331 11.00 -18.49 1.76
N PHE A 332 9.82 -18.97 1.36
CA PHE A 332 8.84 -19.46 2.33
C PHE A 332 8.05 -20.67 1.84
N THR A 333 7.83 -21.64 2.72
CA THR A 333 6.90 -22.74 2.48
C THR A 333 5.81 -22.73 3.53
N ILE A 334 4.56 -22.64 3.09
CA ILE A 334 3.38 -22.83 3.94
C ILE A 334 3.20 -24.33 4.18
N ASP A 335 3.91 -24.83 5.19
CA ASP A 335 3.79 -26.19 5.70
C ASP A 335 2.61 -26.33 6.69
N ALA A 336 2.50 -27.49 7.36
CA ALA A 336 1.44 -27.76 8.33
C ALA A 336 1.44 -26.84 9.58
N ALA A 337 2.59 -26.32 9.98
CA ALA A 337 2.68 -25.38 11.10
C ALA A 337 2.29 -23.98 10.67
N ALA A 338 2.85 -23.50 9.56
CA ALA A 338 2.49 -22.20 8.98
C ALA A 338 1.01 -22.13 8.61
N ALA A 339 0.46 -23.14 7.91
CA ALA A 339 -0.95 -23.15 7.52
C ALA A 339 -1.89 -23.07 8.73
N ARG A 340 -1.55 -23.72 9.86
CA ARG A 340 -2.33 -23.59 11.10
C ARG A 340 -2.29 -22.17 11.64
N ALA A 341 -1.11 -21.56 11.73
CA ALA A 341 -0.95 -20.21 12.24
C ALA A 341 -1.71 -19.19 11.38
N LEU A 342 -1.50 -19.25 10.05
CA LEU A 342 -2.21 -18.39 9.10
C LEU A 342 -3.72 -18.57 9.19
N ARG A 343 -4.20 -19.82 9.26
CA ARG A 343 -5.63 -20.11 9.42
C ARG A 343 -6.21 -19.52 10.70
N HIS A 344 -5.50 -19.61 11.83
CA HIS A 344 -5.99 -19.04 13.09
C HIS A 344 -6.11 -17.52 12.98
N SER A 345 -5.10 -16.84 12.43
CA SER A 345 -5.13 -15.40 12.20
C SER A 345 -6.25 -14.97 11.23
N LEU A 346 -6.37 -15.66 10.09
CA LEU A 346 -7.40 -15.36 9.08
C LEU A 346 -8.83 -15.53 9.63
N ASN A 347 -9.09 -16.60 10.41
CA ASN A 347 -10.40 -16.78 11.06
C ASN A 347 -10.66 -15.76 12.18
N ALA A 348 -9.62 -15.16 12.75
CA ALA A 348 -9.75 -14.05 13.70
C ALA A 348 -10.00 -12.69 13.02
N GLY A 349 -10.04 -12.64 11.68
CA GLY A 349 -10.26 -11.41 10.91
C GLY A 349 -8.98 -10.70 10.47
N THR A 350 -7.80 -11.27 10.75
CA THR A 350 -6.51 -10.68 10.37
C THR A 350 -6.15 -11.04 8.93
N SER A 351 -6.06 -10.02 8.07
CA SER A 351 -5.53 -10.20 6.72
C SER A 351 -4.03 -10.47 6.77
N VAL A 352 -3.56 -11.38 5.91
CA VAL A 352 -2.17 -11.85 5.92
C VAL A 352 -1.50 -11.52 4.59
N ASN A 353 -0.34 -10.88 4.65
CA ASN A 353 0.55 -10.68 3.52
C ASN A 353 1.86 -11.43 3.76
N VAL A 354 2.19 -12.37 2.88
CA VAL A 354 3.45 -13.12 2.90
C VAL A 354 4.29 -12.67 1.72
N SER A 355 5.47 -12.13 1.98
CA SER A 355 6.43 -11.72 0.96
C SER A 355 7.69 -12.55 1.04
N THR A 356 8.23 -12.96 -0.12
CA THR A 356 9.60 -13.45 -0.20
C THR A 356 10.50 -12.41 -0.88
N THR A 357 11.77 -12.35 -0.49
CA THR A 357 12.70 -11.29 -0.94
C THR A 357 13.82 -11.77 -1.86
N GLY A 358 14.10 -13.09 -1.91
CA GLY A 358 15.28 -13.61 -2.60
C GLY A 358 16.61 -13.18 -1.98
N ALA A 359 16.58 -12.64 -0.75
CA ALA A 359 17.78 -12.28 -0.01
C ALA A 359 18.65 -13.52 0.31
N ASP A 360 19.87 -13.31 0.78
CA ASP A 360 20.79 -14.37 1.21
C ASP A 360 21.09 -15.45 0.14
N GLY A 361 20.94 -15.10 -1.15
CA GLY A 361 21.13 -16.04 -2.27
C GLY A 361 19.98 -17.03 -2.45
N ALA A 362 18.86 -16.85 -1.74
CA ALA A 362 17.67 -17.68 -1.90
C ALA A 362 16.99 -17.45 -3.26
N MET A 363 16.32 -18.48 -3.79
CA MET A 363 15.60 -18.35 -5.07
C MET A 363 14.42 -17.37 -5.00
N GLY A 364 13.89 -17.12 -3.80
CA GLY A 364 12.77 -16.21 -3.62
C GLY A 364 11.40 -16.85 -3.89
N ASP A 365 11.30 -18.18 -3.82
CA ASP A 365 10.06 -18.90 -4.09
C ASP A 365 9.14 -18.98 -2.86
N LEU A 366 7.83 -19.00 -3.11
CA LEU A 366 6.77 -19.18 -2.10
C LEU A 366 5.92 -20.40 -2.46
N ASN A 367 5.94 -21.43 -1.61
CA ASN A 367 5.26 -22.70 -1.86
C ASN A 367 4.14 -22.95 -0.86
N VAL A 368 2.97 -23.39 -1.33
CA VAL A 368 1.86 -23.85 -0.49
C VAL A 368 1.83 -25.37 -0.50
N ALA A 369 2.34 -25.99 0.55
CA ALA A 369 2.53 -27.43 0.63
C ALA A 369 1.33 -28.18 1.26
N THR A 370 0.41 -27.46 1.90
CA THR A 370 -0.71 -28.06 2.62
C THR A 370 -1.98 -27.22 2.52
N ASN A 371 -3.07 -27.75 3.08
CA ASN A 371 -4.38 -27.15 3.07
C ASN A 371 -4.46 -25.90 3.94
N LEU A 372 -4.97 -24.81 3.38
CA LEU A 372 -5.24 -23.55 4.07
C LEU A 372 -6.69 -23.11 3.79
N LEU A 373 -7.56 -23.29 4.78
CA LEU A 373 -8.98 -22.98 4.67
C LEU A 373 -9.42 -22.08 5.81
N TRP A 374 -10.11 -20.98 5.50
CA TRP A 374 -10.66 -20.05 6.49
C TRP A 374 -12.05 -19.53 6.11
N GLN A 375 -12.66 -18.85 7.07
CA GLN A 375 -13.96 -18.21 6.94
C GLN A 375 -13.83 -16.71 7.24
N GLY A 376 -14.81 -15.91 6.82
CA GLY A 376 -14.81 -14.46 7.04
C GLY A 376 -14.15 -13.66 5.92
N ALA A 377 -13.96 -12.37 6.18
CA ALA A 377 -13.57 -11.35 5.20
C ALA A 377 -12.05 -11.08 5.11
N ALA A 378 -11.23 -11.72 5.96
CA ALA A 378 -9.79 -11.54 5.93
C ALA A 378 -9.19 -12.07 4.61
N SER A 379 -8.28 -11.31 4.01
CA SER A 379 -7.66 -11.64 2.72
C SER A 379 -6.26 -12.22 2.90
N LEU A 380 -5.84 -13.05 1.94
CA LEU A 380 -4.50 -13.63 1.89
C LEU A 380 -3.75 -13.16 0.64
N ARG A 381 -2.58 -12.57 0.83
CA ARG A 381 -1.65 -12.22 -0.26
C ARG A 381 -0.36 -13.02 -0.12
N LEU A 382 0.03 -13.69 -1.20
CA LEU A 382 1.27 -14.43 -1.34
C LEU A 382 2.10 -13.76 -2.45
N ALA A 383 3.09 -12.96 -2.08
CA ALA A 383 3.92 -12.18 -2.97
C ALA A 383 5.35 -12.74 -3.02
N ALA A 384 5.61 -13.61 -3.98
CA ALA A 384 6.93 -14.19 -4.15
C ALA A 384 7.87 -13.25 -4.92
N TYR A 385 9.13 -13.15 -4.49
CA TYR A 385 10.20 -12.54 -5.28
C TYR A 385 10.29 -13.17 -6.67
N ARG A 386 10.18 -14.51 -6.76
CA ARG A 386 10.22 -15.24 -8.03
C ARG A 386 8.93 -16.01 -8.29
N ASN A 387 8.77 -17.23 -7.78
CA ASN A 387 7.60 -18.07 -8.10
C ASN A 387 6.64 -18.27 -6.93
N VAL A 388 5.35 -18.41 -7.26
CA VAL A 388 4.33 -18.92 -6.33
C VAL A 388 3.88 -20.29 -6.81
N SER A 389 3.91 -21.30 -5.93
CA SER A 389 3.41 -22.64 -6.27
C SER A 389 2.42 -23.17 -5.23
N ILE A 390 1.42 -23.93 -5.70
CA ILE A 390 0.51 -24.71 -4.86
C ILE A 390 0.72 -26.18 -5.18
N ALA A 391 1.12 -26.95 -4.17
CA ALA A 391 1.49 -28.35 -4.34
C ALA A 391 0.28 -29.23 -4.70
N GLN A 392 0.56 -30.36 -5.35
CA GLN A 392 -0.44 -31.39 -5.58
C GLN A 392 -1.03 -31.87 -4.24
N GLY A 393 -2.36 -31.93 -4.15
CA GLY A 393 -3.07 -32.32 -2.94
C GLY A 393 -3.24 -31.19 -1.91
N ALA A 394 -2.62 -30.02 -2.10
CA ALA A 394 -2.89 -28.83 -1.30
C ALA A 394 -4.13 -28.08 -1.83
N SER A 395 -4.88 -27.47 -0.91
CA SER A 395 -6.03 -26.64 -1.23
C SER A 395 -6.02 -25.32 -0.46
N ILE A 396 -6.26 -24.22 -1.16
CA ILE A 396 -6.54 -22.91 -0.58
C ILE A 396 -8.03 -22.62 -0.76
N ALA A 397 -8.75 -22.29 0.31
CA ALA A 397 -10.18 -22.01 0.22
C ALA A 397 -10.66 -20.94 1.21
N ASN A 398 -11.60 -20.11 0.76
CA ASN A 398 -12.34 -19.17 1.60
C ASN A 398 -13.85 -19.42 1.50
N ARG A 399 -14.58 -19.26 2.61
CA ARG A 399 -16.05 -19.36 2.67
C ARG A 399 -16.74 -18.08 3.16
N GLY A 400 -16.06 -16.94 3.05
CA GLY A 400 -16.57 -15.63 3.45
C GLY A 400 -16.39 -14.62 2.32
N ALA A 401 -15.73 -13.50 2.59
CA ALA A 401 -15.50 -12.43 1.63
C ALA A 401 -14.01 -12.16 1.35
N GLY A 402 -13.13 -13.03 1.84
CA GLY A 402 -11.67 -12.86 1.73
C GLY A 402 -11.18 -13.05 0.30
N ASP A 403 -10.30 -12.15 -0.13
CA ASP A 403 -9.60 -12.25 -1.41
C ASP A 403 -8.34 -13.12 -1.30
N LEU A 404 -7.94 -13.73 -2.42
CA LEU A 404 -6.63 -14.35 -2.60
C LEU A 404 -5.86 -13.65 -3.71
N SER A 405 -4.66 -13.20 -3.37
CA SER A 405 -3.71 -12.63 -4.33
C SER A 405 -2.45 -13.48 -4.36
N LEU A 406 -2.19 -14.13 -5.49
CA LEU A 406 -0.94 -14.82 -5.79
C LEU A 406 -0.12 -13.90 -6.69
N ARG A 407 1.05 -13.44 -6.26
CA ARG A 407 1.91 -12.57 -7.06
C ARG A 407 3.31 -13.16 -7.14
N ALA A 408 3.66 -13.64 -8.32
CA ALA A 408 5.04 -13.85 -8.71
C ALA A 408 5.68 -12.52 -9.14
N ASP A 409 7.02 -12.48 -9.22
CA ASP A 409 7.78 -11.27 -9.54
C ASP A 409 7.33 -10.06 -8.68
N ALA A 410 7.27 -10.24 -7.36
CA ALA A 410 6.79 -9.21 -6.44
C ALA A 410 7.62 -7.92 -6.52
N ALA A 411 8.90 -8.03 -6.88
CA ALA A 411 9.82 -6.92 -7.05
C ALA A 411 9.74 -6.26 -8.45
N SER A 412 8.92 -6.78 -9.38
CA SER A 412 8.69 -6.22 -10.73
C SER A 412 10.00 -6.10 -11.54
N LEU A 413 10.81 -7.16 -11.49
CA LEU A 413 12.16 -7.26 -12.04
C LEU A 413 12.23 -7.96 -13.41
N ASP A 414 11.11 -8.47 -13.92
CA ASP A 414 11.07 -9.27 -15.15
C ASP A 414 11.91 -10.57 -15.05
N ASN A 415 11.84 -11.22 -13.88
CA ASN A 415 12.65 -12.38 -13.52
C ASN A 415 12.04 -13.75 -13.89
N ALA A 416 11.07 -13.79 -14.79
CA ALA A 416 10.30 -14.98 -15.18
C ALA A 416 9.51 -15.62 -14.04
N GLY A 417 9.10 -14.79 -13.08
CA GLY A 417 8.25 -15.20 -11.98
C GLY A 417 6.95 -15.83 -12.46
N SER A 418 6.72 -17.07 -12.04
CA SER A 418 5.59 -17.90 -12.47
C SER A 418 4.63 -18.22 -11.33
N VAL A 419 3.35 -18.41 -11.67
CA VAL A 419 2.32 -18.92 -10.73
C VAL A 419 1.86 -20.30 -11.18
N ALA A 420 2.12 -21.32 -10.37
CA ALA A 420 1.81 -22.71 -10.69
C ALA A 420 0.88 -23.35 -9.66
N ASN A 421 -0.38 -23.58 -10.02
CA ASN A 421 -1.33 -24.33 -9.19
C ASN A 421 -1.41 -25.79 -9.64
N HIS A 422 -0.82 -26.71 -8.87
CA HIS A 422 -1.01 -28.15 -9.02
C HIS A 422 -2.07 -28.72 -8.07
N GLY A 423 -2.62 -27.87 -7.20
CA GLY A 423 -3.63 -28.20 -6.21
C GLY A 423 -5.02 -27.66 -6.58
N VAL A 424 -5.74 -27.20 -5.56
CA VAL A 424 -7.11 -26.67 -5.69
C VAL A 424 -7.23 -25.29 -5.06
N ILE A 425 -7.71 -24.31 -5.82
CA ILE A 425 -8.21 -23.04 -5.30
C ILE A 425 -9.74 -23.10 -5.27
N ASP A 426 -10.35 -23.03 -4.09
CA ASP A 426 -11.81 -23.16 -3.92
C ASP A 426 -12.45 -21.88 -3.34
N TRP A 427 -13.00 -21.07 -4.24
CA TRP A 427 -13.78 -19.86 -3.96
C TRP A 427 -15.29 -20.08 -4.17
N SER A 428 -15.75 -21.33 -4.28
CA SER A 428 -17.15 -21.67 -4.59
C SER A 428 -18.16 -21.18 -3.56
N ARG A 429 -17.70 -20.87 -2.34
CA ARG A 429 -18.51 -20.34 -1.23
C ARG A 429 -18.04 -18.96 -0.77
N SER A 430 -17.16 -18.31 -1.53
CA SER A 430 -16.67 -16.97 -1.22
C SER A 430 -17.38 -15.93 -2.07
N THR A 431 -17.55 -14.73 -1.52
CA THR A 431 -17.90 -13.52 -2.28
C THR A 431 -16.66 -12.71 -2.69
N GLY A 432 -15.48 -13.07 -2.18
CA GLY A 432 -14.20 -12.47 -2.56
C GLY A 432 -13.70 -12.96 -3.92
N THR A 433 -12.49 -12.55 -4.27
CA THR A 433 -11.88 -12.76 -5.59
C THR A 433 -10.55 -13.50 -5.50
N VAL A 434 -10.12 -14.06 -6.64
CA VAL A 434 -8.80 -14.67 -6.81
C VAL A 434 -8.08 -13.94 -7.93
N SER A 435 -6.87 -13.46 -7.66
CA SER A 435 -5.99 -12.88 -8.66
C SER A 435 -4.63 -13.56 -8.64
N ALA A 436 -4.17 -13.99 -9.81
CA ALA A 436 -2.82 -14.54 -9.99
C ALA A 436 -2.01 -13.62 -10.92
N PHE A 437 -0.92 -13.04 -10.44
CA PHE A 437 -0.04 -12.17 -11.20
C PHE A 437 1.26 -12.91 -11.51
N TYR A 438 1.62 -12.99 -12.79
CA TYR A 438 2.82 -13.66 -13.26
C TYR A 438 3.51 -12.82 -14.32
N ASP A 439 4.83 -12.93 -14.41
CA ASP A 439 5.62 -12.22 -15.40
C ASP A 439 5.17 -12.59 -16.84
N MET A 440 5.16 -11.63 -17.76
CA MET A 440 4.81 -11.88 -19.16
C MET A 440 5.79 -12.86 -19.84
N ASN A 441 7.03 -12.97 -19.38
CA ASN A 441 7.98 -14.01 -19.83
C ASN A 441 7.97 -15.27 -18.92
N GLY A 442 7.11 -15.30 -17.88
CA GLY A 442 6.88 -16.44 -17.01
C GLY A 442 5.71 -17.32 -17.46
N THR A 443 5.24 -18.19 -16.57
CA THR A 443 4.14 -19.13 -16.83
C THR A 443 3.03 -19.04 -15.80
N TYR A 444 1.81 -19.33 -16.26
CA TYR A 444 0.63 -19.47 -15.41
C TYR A 444 -0.02 -20.83 -15.63
N LEU A 445 -0.06 -21.64 -14.58
CA LEU A 445 -0.84 -22.87 -14.53
C LEU A 445 -2.00 -22.66 -13.56
N ALA A 446 -3.22 -22.53 -14.11
CA ALA A 446 -4.42 -22.25 -13.32
C ALA A 446 -4.80 -23.38 -12.34
N GLY A 447 -4.48 -24.64 -12.70
CA GLY A 447 -4.84 -25.82 -11.91
C GLY A 447 -6.35 -26.03 -11.79
N THR A 448 -6.77 -26.67 -10.70
CA THR A 448 -8.20 -26.77 -10.38
C THR A 448 -8.66 -25.50 -9.66
N GLN A 449 -9.62 -24.79 -10.24
CA GLN A 449 -10.25 -23.61 -9.63
C GLN A 449 -11.76 -23.79 -9.56
N ARG A 450 -12.36 -23.44 -8.41
CA ARG A 450 -13.82 -23.48 -8.22
C ARG A 450 -14.31 -22.09 -7.87
N GLY A 451 -15.17 -21.54 -8.73
CA GLY A 451 -15.82 -20.25 -8.52
C GLY A 451 -17.22 -20.40 -7.91
N ASN A 452 -17.69 -19.35 -7.26
CA ASN A 452 -19.05 -19.22 -6.78
C ASN A 452 -19.97 -18.85 -7.95
N ALA A 453 -20.91 -19.73 -8.29
CA ALA A 453 -21.83 -19.52 -9.41
C ALA A 453 -22.76 -18.31 -9.24
N ALA A 454 -22.96 -17.84 -8.01
CA ALA A 454 -23.74 -16.65 -7.69
C ALA A 454 -22.90 -15.38 -7.56
N TRP A 455 -21.58 -15.46 -7.75
CA TRP A 455 -20.71 -14.28 -7.67
C TRP A 455 -21.00 -13.34 -8.84
N THR A 456 -21.13 -12.05 -8.52
CA THR A 456 -21.24 -10.99 -9.50
C THR A 456 -20.18 -9.93 -9.20
N PRO A 457 -19.55 -9.32 -10.23
CA PRO A 457 -18.63 -8.22 -10.03
C PRO A 457 -19.29 -7.09 -9.22
N GLY A 458 -18.55 -6.51 -8.27
CA GLY A 458 -19.00 -5.31 -7.58
C GLY A 458 -19.24 -4.16 -8.56
N ALA A 459 -20.20 -3.29 -8.28
CA ALA A 459 -20.47 -2.11 -9.10
C ALA A 459 -19.20 -1.25 -9.25
N TYR A 460 -18.90 -0.81 -10.47
CA TYR A 460 -17.67 -0.09 -10.79
C TYR A 460 -16.39 -0.83 -10.34
N SER A 461 -16.35 -2.16 -10.37
CA SER A 461 -15.11 -2.94 -10.18
C SER A 461 -14.32 -3.09 -11.48
N GLY A 462 -15.02 -3.28 -12.60
CA GLY A 462 -14.41 -3.63 -13.89
C GLY A 462 -13.82 -5.05 -13.89
N LEU A 463 -14.25 -5.92 -12.98
CA LEU A 463 -13.89 -7.34 -12.99
C LEU A 463 -14.84 -8.10 -13.91
N LEU A 464 -14.29 -8.98 -14.74
CA LEU A 464 -15.07 -9.86 -15.61
C LEU A 464 -15.37 -11.23 -14.98
N SER A 465 -14.51 -11.70 -14.07
CA SER A 465 -14.62 -13.00 -13.43
C SER A 465 -14.14 -12.95 -11.98
N GLN A 466 -14.59 -13.92 -11.18
CA GLN A 466 -14.16 -14.06 -9.78
C GLN A 466 -12.67 -14.43 -9.67
N SER A 467 -12.17 -15.22 -10.62
CA SER A 467 -10.76 -15.64 -10.70
C SER A 467 -10.14 -15.17 -12.01
N THR A 468 -9.02 -14.46 -11.92
CA THR A 468 -8.28 -13.97 -13.10
C THR A 468 -6.77 -14.17 -12.94
N GLY A 469 -6.13 -14.68 -14.00
CA GLY A 469 -4.67 -14.65 -14.16
C GLY A 469 -4.24 -13.44 -14.99
N TYR A 470 -3.32 -12.63 -14.47
CA TYR A 470 -2.81 -11.40 -15.08
C TYR A 470 -1.33 -11.55 -15.43
N LYS A 471 -1.00 -11.27 -16.69
CA LYS A 471 0.37 -11.04 -17.15
C LYS A 471 0.83 -9.68 -16.64
N LEU A 472 1.94 -9.65 -15.92
CA LEU A 472 2.55 -8.41 -15.43
C LEU A 472 3.21 -7.67 -16.58
N VAL A 473 2.84 -6.40 -16.72
CA VAL A 473 3.49 -5.43 -17.61
C VAL A 473 4.41 -4.59 -16.73
N ASN A 474 5.72 -4.82 -16.84
CA ASN A 474 6.73 -4.16 -16.04
C ASN A 474 7.59 -3.20 -16.86
N SER A 475 7.67 -3.39 -18.17
CA SER A 475 8.49 -2.59 -19.06
C SER A 475 7.69 -2.03 -20.25
N LEU A 476 8.28 -1.04 -20.94
CA LEU A 476 7.73 -0.56 -22.21
C LEU A 476 7.66 -1.69 -23.25
N SER A 477 8.64 -2.59 -23.27
CA SER A 477 8.59 -3.75 -24.16
C SER A 477 7.44 -4.70 -23.83
N ASP A 478 7.07 -4.88 -22.55
CA ASP A 478 5.89 -5.69 -22.19
C ASP A 478 4.61 -5.02 -22.65
N LEU A 479 4.54 -3.69 -22.50
CA LEU A 479 3.40 -2.89 -22.92
C LEU A 479 3.18 -3.03 -24.43
N GLU A 480 4.24 -2.91 -25.23
CA GLU A 480 4.18 -3.11 -26.68
C GLU A 480 3.85 -4.56 -27.05
N ARG A 481 4.34 -5.55 -26.29
CA ARG A 481 4.02 -6.98 -26.51
C ARG A 481 2.57 -7.34 -26.28
N MET A 482 1.78 -6.51 -25.59
CA MET A 482 0.33 -6.71 -25.48
C MET A 482 -0.36 -6.78 -26.85
N ALA A 483 0.19 -6.13 -27.88
CA ALA A 483 -0.33 -6.19 -29.24
C ALA A 483 -0.30 -7.60 -29.85
N SER A 484 0.49 -8.53 -29.28
CA SER A 484 0.58 -9.92 -29.74
C SER A 484 -0.52 -10.82 -29.15
N ASP A 485 -1.20 -10.39 -28.09
CA ASP A 485 -2.32 -11.12 -27.47
C ASP A 485 -3.37 -10.13 -26.96
N LEU A 486 -4.19 -9.65 -27.89
CA LEU A 486 -5.20 -8.63 -27.66
C LEU A 486 -6.39 -9.09 -26.79
N ALA A 487 -6.53 -10.40 -26.56
CA ALA A 487 -7.53 -10.99 -25.67
C ALA A 487 -6.96 -11.27 -24.25
N GLY A 488 -5.66 -11.05 -24.05
CA GLY A 488 -4.97 -11.33 -22.81
C GLY A 488 -5.46 -10.49 -21.61
N SER A 489 -5.21 -11.00 -20.42
CA SER A 489 -5.43 -10.27 -19.16
C SER A 489 -4.09 -9.78 -18.62
N TYR A 490 -3.99 -8.48 -18.43
CA TYR A 490 -2.77 -7.76 -18.08
C TYR A 490 -2.96 -6.92 -16.82
N ALA A 491 -1.90 -6.77 -16.04
CA ALA A 491 -1.84 -5.81 -14.96
C ALA A 491 -0.49 -5.11 -14.93
N LEU A 492 -0.45 -3.80 -14.64
CA LEU A 492 0.84 -3.13 -14.47
C LEU A 492 1.52 -3.65 -13.20
N GLY A 493 2.76 -4.12 -13.32
CA GLY A 493 3.56 -4.53 -12.18
C GLY A 493 4.25 -3.35 -11.49
N LYS A 494 4.67 -2.35 -12.27
CA LYS A 494 5.24 -1.05 -11.83
C LYS A 494 4.82 0.09 -12.76
N ASN A 495 5.20 1.33 -12.42
CA ASN A 495 5.05 2.47 -13.33
C ASN A 495 5.94 2.24 -14.57
N ILE A 496 5.44 2.60 -15.74
CA ILE A 496 6.15 2.46 -17.02
C ILE A 496 6.63 3.83 -17.48
N ASP A 497 7.93 3.98 -17.68
CA ASP A 497 8.49 5.13 -18.41
C ASP A 497 8.50 4.82 -19.91
N ALA A 498 7.66 5.53 -20.67
CA ALA A 498 7.54 5.40 -22.12
C ALA A 498 8.31 6.50 -22.89
N SER A 499 9.24 7.22 -22.25
CA SER A 499 10.01 8.31 -22.89
C SER A 499 10.80 7.88 -24.14
N ALA A 500 11.17 6.60 -24.24
CA ALA A 500 11.82 6.02 -25.41
C ALA A 500 10.95 6.09 -26.69
N THR A 501 9.63 6.26 -26.56
CA THR A 501 8.69 6.44 -27.69
C THR A 501 8.78 7.83 -28.34
N SER A 502 9.60 8.74 -27.82
CA SER A 502 9.75 10.12 -28.30
C SER A 502 10.18 10.26 -29.77
N ASN A 503 10.74 9.21 -30.35
CA ASN A 503 11.04 9.09 -31.78
C ASN A 503 9.81 8.74 -32.65
N GLY A 504 8.62 8.59 -32.06
CA GLY A 504 7.39 8.20 -32.74
C GLY A 504 7.27 6.69 -33.00
N SER A 505 8.04 5.85 -32.30
CA SER A 505 8.05 4.39 -32.53
C SER A 505 6.84 3.65 -31.96
N TYR A 506 6.07 4.27 -31.05
CA TYR A 506 4.98 3.57 -30.39
C TYR A 506 3.86 3.21 -31.36
N MET A 507 3.50 1.92 -31.40
CA MET A 507 2.36 1.43 -32.13
C MET A 507 1.17 1.23 -31.18
N PRO A 508 -0.03 1.77 -31.50
CA PRO A 508 -1.21 1.57 -30.68
C PRO A 508 -1.56 0.09 -30.50
N ILE A 509 -2.01 -0.27 -29.29
CA ILE A 509 -2.49 -1.62 -28.98
C ILE A 509 -3.86 -1.81 -29.62
N GLY A 510 -3.96 -2.77 -30.54
CA GLY A 510 -5.19 -3.04 -31.31
C GLY A 510 -5.54 -1.92 -32.30
N ASN A 511 -6.51 -2.19 -33.16
CA ASN A 511 -7.03 -1.24 -34.17
C ASN A 511 -8.51 -1.53 -34.47
N ALA A 512 -9.13 -0.74 -35.37
CA ALA A 512 -10.54 -0.88 -35.72
C ALA A 512 -10.97 -2.28 -36.18
N ASN A 513 -10.07 -3.03 -36.84
CA ASN A 513 -10.35 -4.38 -37.34
C ASN A 513 -10.04 -5.46 -36.28
N THR A 514 -8.97 -5.27 -35.52
CA THR A 514 -8.52 -6.18 -34.47
C THR A 514 -8.37 -5.40 -33.16
N PRO A 515 -9.48 -5.10 -32.46
CA PRO A 515 -9.46 -4.28 -31.26
C PRO A 515 -8.95 -5.07 -30.06
N PHE A 516 -8.49 -4.36 -29.03
CA PHE A 516 -8.18 -4.95 -27.73
C PHE A 516 -9.47 -5.44 -27.05
N THR A 517 -9.57 -6.74 -26.80
CA THR A 517 -10.76 -7.40 -26.22
C THR A 517 -10.49 -8.03 -24.85
N GLY A 518 -9.24 -7.95 -24.38
CA GLY A 518 -8.79 -8.44 -23.09
C GLY A 518 -9.03 -7.46 -21.93
N GLN A 519 -8.25 -7.62 -20.88
CA GLN A 519 -8.32 -6.75 -19.69
C GLN A 519 -6.95 -6.12 -19.41
N LEU A 520 -6.91 -4.82 -19.11
CA LEU A 520 -5.76 -4.14 -18.54
C LEU A 520 -6.15 -3.49 -17.22
N ASP A 521 -5.57 -3.96 -16.12
CA ASP A 521 -5.65 -3.32 -14.81
C ASP A 521 -4.37 -2.55 -14.49
N GLY A 522 -4.45 -1.22 -14.52
CA GLY A 522 -3.34 -0.35 -14.18
C GLY A 522 -2.92 -0.46 -12.72
N GLN A 523 -3.74 -1.05 -11.82
CA GLN A 523 -3.41 -1.20 -10.40
C GLN A 523 -3.04 0.14 -9.73
N GLY A 524 -3.61 1.24 -10.21
CA GLY A 524 -3.33 2.62 -9.77
C GLY A 524 -2.03 3.21 -10.32
N LYS A 525 -1.32 2.51 -11.19
CA LYS A 525 0.01 2.89 -11.71
C LYS A 525 -0.07 3.78 -12.94
N THR A 526 1.07 4.34 -13.30
CA THR A 526 1.20 5.31 -14.40
C THR A 526 2.02 4.74 -15.56
N ILE A 527 1.52 4.96 -16.78
CA ILE A 527 2.31 4.93 -18.02
C ILE A 527 2.64 6.38 -18.36
N GLY A 528 3.90 6.77 -18.19
CA GLY A 528 4.33 8.16 -18.31
C GLY A 528 5.14 8.44 -19.57
N SER A 529 5.17 9.71 -19.98
CA SER A 529 6.01 10.20 -21.09
C SER A 529 5.75 9.54 -22.45
N LEU A 530 4.53 9.06 -22.68
CA LEU A 530 4.14 8.41 -23.92
C LEU A 530 4.13 9.43 -25.08
N THR A 531 4.79 9.15 -26.19
CA THR A 531 4.69 9.93 -27.42
C THR A 531 3.92 9.12 -28.45
N LEU A 532 2.74 9.62 -28.81
CA LEU A 532 1.82 9.02 -29.75
C LEU A 532 2.06 9.57 -31.16
N ALA A 533 2.25 8.67 -32.12
CA ALA A 533 2.32 8.99 -33.54
C ALA A 533 1.09 8.42 -34.28
N PRO A 534 0.67 9.01 -35.41
CA PRO A 534 -0.42 8.46 -36.21
C PRO A 534 -0.06 7.06 -36.72
N TRP A 535 -0.87 6.07 -36.36
CA TRP A 535 -0.85 4.80 -37.07
C TRP A 535 -1.58 4.97 -38.40
N VAL A 536 -0.91 4.62 -39.50
CA VAL A 536 -1.44 4.75 -40.86
C VAL A 536 -2.02 3.40 -41.30
N PRO A 537 -3.35 3.22 -41.39
CA PRO A 537 -3.91 2.05 -42.06
C PRO A 537 -3.47 2.02 -43.52
N ALA A 538 -3.35 0.82 -44.10
CA ALA A 538 -2.92 0.63 -45.49
C ALA A 538 -3.83 1.30 -46.54
N SER A 539 -5.03 1.76 -46.16
CA SER A 539 -5.97 2.47 -47.03
C SER A 539 -5.98 3.97 -46.71
N PRO A 540 -5.85 4.86 -47.71
CA PRO A 540 -5.90 6.32 -47.52
C PRO A 540 -7.28 6.85 -47.05
N TYR A 541 -8.32 6.01 -47.07
CA TYR A 541 -9.68 6.37 -46.67
C TYR A 541 -10.08 5.86 -45.28
N ALA A 542 -9.25 5.04 -44.63
CA ALA A 542 -9.53 4.56 -43.28
C ALA A 542 -9.07 5.58 -42.23
N PRO A 543 -9.82 5.78 -41.13
CA PRO A 543 -9.43 6.72 -40.10
C PRO A 543 -8.14 6.25 -39.42
N LYS A 544 -7.20 7.17 -39.26
CA LYS A 544 -6.01 6.95 -38.42
C LYS A 544 -6.42 6.87 -36.95
N MET A 545 -5.69 6.09 -36.18
CA MET A 545 -5.96 5.93 -34.75
C MET A 545 -4.76 6.40 -33.95
N VAL A 546 -5.00 7.31 -33.02
CA VAL A 546 -3.98 7.84 -32.10
C VAL A 546 -4.44 7.60 -30.67
N GLY A 547 -3.65 6.84 -29.93
CA GLY A 547 -3.87 6.52 -28.52
C GLY A 547 -2.95 5.41 -28.05
N LEU A 548 -2.89 5.20 -26.73
CA LEU A 548 -2.25 4.00 -26.17
C LEU A 548 -2.85 2.74 -26.81
N PHE A 549 -4.18 2.72 -26.96
CA PHE A 549 -4.93 1.77 -27.74
C PHE A 549 -5.41 2.40 -29.04
N GLY A 550 -5.33 1.67 -30.15
CA GLY A 550 -5.97 2.11 -31.39
C GLY A 550 -7.49 1.99 -31.24
N ALA A 551 -7.93 0.80 -30.82
CA ALA A 551 -9.31 0.54 -30.46
C ALA A 551 -9.42 -0.42 -29.27
N ILE A 552 -10.31 -0.08 -28.32
CA ILE A 552 -10.79 -0.99 -27.28
C ILE A 552 -12.11 -1.58 -27.75
N GLY A 553 -12.20 -2.90 -27.87
CA GLY A 553 -13.38 -3.62 -28.36
C GLY A 553 -14.44 -3.81 -27.29
N SER A 554 -15.61 -4.32 -27.66
CA SER A 554 -16.79 -4.42 -26.76
C SER A 554 -16.59 -5.28 -25.52
N GLN A 555 -15.65 -6.23 -25.54
CA GLN A 555 -15.28 -7.06 -24.39
C GLN A 555 -14.07 -6.49 -23.61
N GLY A 556 -13.40 -5.48 -24.18
CA GLY A 556 -12.21 -4.88 -23.62
C GLY A 556 -12.50 -4.12 -22.33
N VAL A 557 -11.65 -4.30 -21.32
CA VAL A 557 -11.71 -3.53 -20.07
C VAL A 557 -10.34 -2.90 -19.81
N VAL A 558 -10.32 -1.59 -19.63
CA VAL A 558 -9.13 -0.84 -19.19
C VAL A 558 -9.48 -0.07 -17.93
N ARG A 559 -8.79 -0.35 -16.82
CA ARG A 559 -9.14 0.23 -15.52
C ARG A 559 -7.96 0.61 -14.65
N ASN A 560 -8.22 1.51 -13.68
CA ASN A 560 -7.28 1.93 -12.63
C ASN A 560 -5.91 2.36 -13.16
N LEU A 561 -5.90 3.20 -14.19
CA LEU A 561 -4.69 3.52 -14.96
C LEU A 561 -4.51 5.03 -15.06
N ASN A 562 -3.28 5.50 -14.85
CA ASN A 562 -2.90 6.86 -15.20
C ASN A 562 -2.05 6.82 -16.49
N VAL A 563 -2.33 7.72 -17.44
CA VAL A 563 -1.52 7.85 -18.67
C VAL A 563 -1.10 9.30 -18.84
N THR A 564 0.19 9.53 -19.06
CA THR A 564 0.69 10.86 -19.43
C THR A 564 1.49 10.81 -20.71
N GLY A 565 1.32 11.84 -21.55
CA GLY A 565 1.98 11.84 -22.84
C GLY A 565 1.70 13.03 -23.72
N ARG A 566 2.17 12.92 -24.96
CA ARG A 566 1.91 13.87 -26.04
C ARG A 566 1.56 13.12 -27.31
N GLY A 567 0.74 13.72 -28.17
CA GLY A 567 0.45 13.19 -29.49
C GLY A 567 0.32 14.31 -30.50
N ALA A 568 0.78 14.07 -31.72
CA ALA A 568 0.68 15.02 -32.81
C ALA A 568 0.20 14.33 -34.10
N LEU A 569 -0.73 14.98 -34.79
CA LEU A 569 -1.18 14.58 -36.13
C LEU A 569 -0.60 15.51 -37.20
N GLY A 570 -0.22 14.93 -38.35
CA GLY A 570 0.11 15.72 -39.55
C GLY A 570 -1.12 16.40 -40.16
N GLU A 571 -0.92 17.17 -41.23
CA GLU A 571 -1.97 17.93 -41.91
C GLU A 571 -2.93 17.04 -42.73
N ASN A 572 -4.19 17.46 -42.91
CA ASN A 572 -5.21 16.80 -43.76
C ASN A 572 -5.51 15.34 -43.43
N GLN A 573 -5.85 15.06 -42.16
CA GLN A 573 -6.05 13.70 -41.68
C GLN A 573 -7.51 13.42 -41.32
N TYR A 574 -7.97 12.21 -41.64
CA TYR A 574 -9.15 11.62 -41.02
C TYR A 574 -8.67 10.72 -39.88
N ALA A 575 -8.94 11.09 -38.64
CA ALA A 575 -8.37 10.40 -37.48
C ALA A 575 -9.31 10.42 -36.26
N TYR A 576 -9.25 9.36 -35.45
CA TYR A 576 -9.72 9.35 -34.08
C TYR A 576 -8.54 9.48 -33.15
N MET A 577 -8.58 10.49 -32.26
CA MET A 577 -7.47 10.83 -31.39
C MET A 577 -7.92 10.91 -29.93
N GLY A 578 -7.27 10.13 -29.08
CA GLY A 578 -7.37 10.28 -27.63
C GLY A 578 -6.18 9.67 -26.93
N MET A 579 -5.80 10.21 -25.76
CA MET A 579 -4.56 9.78 -25.11
C MET A 579 -4.61 8.30 -24.69
N LEU A 580 -5.78 7.84 -24.25
CA LEU A 580 -6.00 6.43 -23.96
C LEU A 580 -6.33 5.65 -25.23
N ALA A 581 -7.34 6.09 -25.99
CA ALA A 581 -7.86 5.32 -27.10
C ALA A 581 -8.25 6.19 -28.31
N GLY A 582 -7.98 5.71 -29.52
CA GLY A 582 -8.64 6.25 -30.71
C GLY A 582 -10.15 6.01 -30.62
N GLN A 583 -10.56 4.74 -30.49
CA GLN A 583 -11.95 4.35 -30.30
C GLN A 583 -12.13 3.46 -29.06
N ASN A 584 -13.20 3.70 -28.31
CA ASN A 584 -13.63 2.86 -27.20
C ASN A 584 -15.03 2.29 -27.43
N ALA A 585 -15.12 0.98 -27.64
CA ALA A 585 -16.36 0.20 -27.59
C ALA A 585 -16.51 -0.61 -26.29
N GLY A 586 -15.45 -0.68 -25.47
CA GLY A 586 -15.39 -1.45 -24.23
C GLY A 586 -15.65 -0.62 -22.97
N THR A 587 -15.12 -1.08 -21.84
CA THR A 587 -15.23 -0.39 -20.55
C THR A 587 -13.92 0.28 -20.17
N VAL A 588 -13.95 1.59 -20.00
CA VAL A 588 -12.88 2.40 -19.41
C VAL A 588 -13.33 2.86 -18.03
N LEU A 589 -12.57 2.51 -16.99
CA LEU A 589 -12.99 2.73 -15.60
C LEU A 589 -11.85 3.21 -14.70
N ARG A 590 -12.00 4.37 -14.03
CA ARG A 590 -10.91 4.95 -13.21
C ARG A 590 -9.63 5.14 -14.01
N VAL A 591 -9.75 5.72 -15.19
CA VAL A 591 -8.61 6.09 -16.02
C VAL A 591 -8.44 7.60 -16.03
N ASN A 592 -7.24 8.07 -15.72
CA ASN A 592 -6.89 9.48 -15.74
C ASN A 592 -5.82 9.73 -16.81
N VAL A 593 -6.07 10.69 -17.70
CA VAL A 593 -5.13 11.06 -18.77
C VAL A 593 -4.67 12.51 -18.64
N ALA A 594 -3.39 12.79 -18.94
CA ALA A 594 -2.82 14.14 -18.87
C ALA A 594 -1.73 14.39 -19.92
N GLY A 595 -1.68 15.60 -20.48
CA GLY A 595 -0.63 16.02 -21.40
C GLY A 595 -1.17 16.80 -22.60
N THR A 596 -0.67 16.56 -23.81
CA THR A 596 -1.01 17.38 -24.99
C THR A 596 -1.37 16.57 -26.23
N LEU A 597 -2.39 16.99 -26.96
CA LEU A 597 -2.78 16.41 -28.25
C LEU A 597 -2.98 17.53 -29.26
N THR A 598 -2.21 17.53 -30.36
CA THR A 598 -2.23 18.61 -31.36
C THR A 598 -2.32 18.09 -32.79
N SER A 599 -2.79 18.93 -33.72
CA SER A 599 -2.65 18.72 -35.17
C SER A 599 -1.82 19.85 -35.80
N GLY A 600 -1.24 19.58 -36.99
CA GLY A 600 -0.38 20.52 -37.74
C GLY A 600 -1.11 21.75 -38.29
N SER A 601 -0.47 22.49 -39.22
CA SER A 601 -0.98 23.80 -39.68
C SER A 601 -2.37 23.69 -40.31
N PHE A 602 -3.26 24.60 -39.91
CA PHE A 602 -4.69 24.59 -40.20
C PHE A 602 -5.06 25.10 -41.62
N SER A 603 -4.20 24.84 -42.60
CA SER A 603 -4.32 25.38 -43.97
C SER A 603 -5.36 24.66 -44.84
N ALA A 604 -5.89 23.51 -44.39
CA ALA A 604 -6.83 22.69 -45.17
C ALA A 604 -7.79 21.84 -44.29
N ILE A 605 -8.69 21.09 -44.93
CA ILE A 605 -9.83 20.38 -44.31
C ILE A 605 -9.32 19.27 -43.36
N ASP A 606 -9.51 19.47 -42.05
CA ASP A 606 -9.22 18.49 -40.99
C ASP A 606 -10.51 17.77 -40.59
N TYR A 607 -10.55 16.43 -40.67
CA TYR A 607 -11.70 15.61 -40.27
C TYR A 607 -11.45 14.84 -38.97
N THR A 608 -10.50 15.31 -38.15
CA THR A 608 -10.17 14.67 -36.88
C THR A 608 -11.33 14.74 -35.88
N ILE A 609 -11.57 13.62 -35.19
CA ILE A 609 -12.45 13.53 -34.02
C ILE A 609 -11.52 13.30 -32.82
N ALA A 610 -11.40 14.30 -31.95
CA ALA A 610 -10.44 14.27 -30.87
C ALA A 610 -11.12 14.46 -29.51
N GLY A 611 -10.76 13.60 -28.56
CA GLY A 611 -11.05 13.80 -27.16
C GLY A 611 -9.81 13.57 -26.31
N GLY A 612 -9.76 14.17 -25.11
CA GLY A 612 -8.57 14.06 -24.29
C GLY A 612 -8.29 12.61 -23.86
N LEU A 613 -9.35 11.87 -23.52
CA LEU A 613 -9.29 10.45 -23.17
C LEU A 613 -9.51 9.55 -24.39
N ALA A 614 -10.59 9.77 -25.14
CA ALA A 614 -10.91 8.97 -26.32
C ALA A 614 -11.36 9.82 -27.51
N GLY A 615 -11.00 9.43 -28.74
CA GLY A 615 -11.57 10.05 -29.94
C GLY A 615 -13.07 9.76 -30.05
N GLY A 616 -13.44 8.49 -30.17
CA GLY A 616 -14.83 8.04 -30.19
C GLY A 616 -15.16 7.09 -29.04
N ASN A 617 -16.35 7.18 -28.47
CA ASN A 617 -16.86 6.28 -27.44
C ASN A 617 -18.24 5.71 -27.84
N THR A 618 -18.32 4.40 -28.05
CA THR A 618 -19.57 3.63 -28.15
C THR A 618 -19.76 2.66 -26.97
N GLY A 619 -18.73 2.52 -26.12
CA GLY A 619 -18.76 1.74 -24.89
C GLY A 619 -19.08 2.58 -23.66
N ALA A 620 -18.43 2.26 -22.54
CA ALA A 620 -18.61 2.94 -21.26
C ALA A 620 -17.31 3.61 -20.80
N ILE A 621 -17.40 4.89 -20.41
CA ILE A 621 -16.36 5.64 -19.70
C ILE A 621 -16.92 6.01 -18.34
N LEU A 622 -16.35 5.41 -17.30
CA LEU A 622 -16.86 5.44 -15.94
C LEU A 622 -15.78 5.99 -15.01
N ARG A 623 -16.12 6.93 -14.13
CA ARG A 623 -15.18 7.43 -13.09
C ARG A 623 -13.81 7.82 -13.62
N SER A 624 -13.77 8.45 -14.80
CA SER A 624 -12.53 8.71 -15.52
C SER A 624 -12.35 10.21 -15.76
N SER A 625 -11.11 10.62 -16.03
CA SER A 625 -10.79 12.04 -16.17
C SER A 625 -9.78 12.35 -17.26
N SER A 626 -9.82 13.59 -17.74
CA SER A 626 -8.86 14.14 -18.69
C SER A 626 -8.42 15.55 -18.31
N SER A 627 -7.12 15.75 -18.15
CA SER A 627 -6.48 17.07 -18.08
C SER A 627 -5.65 17.38 -19.33
N VAL A 628 -5.92 16.69 -20.44
CA VAL A 628 -5.20 16.83 -21.70
C VAL A 628 -5.54 18.17 -22.38
N SER A 629 -4.52 18.95 -22.72
CA SER A 629 -4.66 20.13 -23.56
C SER A 629 -4.77 19.72 -25.03
N LEU A 630 -5.92 20.00 -25.64
CA LEU A 630 -6.26 19.66 -27.01
C LEU A 630 -6.17 20.91 -27.89
N ALA A 631 -5.45 20.82 -29.00
CA ALA A 631 -5.41 21.87 -30.03
C ALA A 631 -5.46 21.25 -31.43
N THR A 632 -6.66 20.99 -31.94
CA THR A 632 -6.91 20.26 -33.20
C THR A 632 -8.08 20.87 -33.99
N GLY A 633 -8.49 20.22 -35.08
CA GLY A 633 -9.63 20.63 -35.92
C GLY A 633 -10.91 19.80 -35.77
N ASN A 634 -12.03 20.34 -36.25
CA ASN A 634 -13.36 19.71 -36.39
C ASN A 634 -14.13 19.40 -35.09
N THR A 635 -14.25 18.13 -34.67
CA THR A 635 -15.14 17.71 -33.55
C THR A 635 -14.30 17.40 -32.31
N LEU A 636 -14.36 18.28 -31.31
CA LEU A 636 -13.47 18.25 -30.15
C LEU A 636 -14.25 18.17 -28.83
N GLY A 637 -13.78 17.32 -27.91
CA GLY A 637 -14.27 17.31 -26.53
C GLY A 637 -13.14 17.15 -25.50
N GLY A 638 -13.23 17.83 -24.36
CA GLY A 638 -12.18 17.72 -23.32
C GLY A 638 -11.95 16.29 -22.80
N LEU A 639 -12.99 15.45 -22.80
CA LEU A 639 -12.93 14.02 -22.48
C LEU A 639 -13.05 13.14 -23.72
N VAL A 640 -14.08 13.35 -24.54
CA VAL A 640 -14.39 12.50 -25.71
C VAL A 640 -14.73 13.35 -26.93
N GLY A 641 -14.20 13.04 -28.11
CA GLY A 641 -14.59 13.73 -29.35
C GLY A 641 -16.05 13.46 -29.70
N ALA A 642 -16.41 12.20 -29.95
CA ALA A 642 -17.79 11.78 -30.23
C ALA A 642 -18.26 10.67 -29.26
N ASN A 643 -19.38 10.89 -28.58
CA ASN A 643 -19.97 9.94 -27.64
C ASN A 643 -21.30 9.37 -28.16
N GLY A 644 -21.29 8.09 -28.55
CA GLY A 644 -22.48 7.27 -28.76
C GLY A 644 -22.75 6.26 -27.65
N GLY A 645 -21.91 6.22 -26.61
CA GLY A 645 -22.00 5.30 -25.47
C GLY A 645 -22.37 5.99 -24.16
N LEU A 646 -21.89 5.44 -23.04
CA LEU A 646 -22.09 5.98 -21.70
C LEU A 646 -20.85 6.73 -21.21
N ILE A 647 -21.04 7.97 -20.77
CA ILE A 647 -20.10 8.71 -19.92
C ILE A 647 -20.79 8.91 -18.58
N ASP A 648 -20.22 8.35 -17.51
CA ASP A 648 -20.79 8.43 -16.17
C ASP A 648 -19.73 8.78 -15.12
N GLN A 649 -20.07 9.69 -14.21
CA GLN A 649 -19.18 10.11 -13.11
C GLN A 649 -17.80 10.52 -13.61
N SER A 650 -17.70 11.24 -14.72
CA SER A 650 -16.42 11.55 -15.38
C SER A 650 -16.25 13.05 -15.61
N PHE A 651 -15.03 13.51 -15.81
CA PHE A 651 -14.78 14.95 -15.97
C PHE A 651 -13.61 15.31 -16.87
N ALA A 652 -13.62 16.54 -17.37
CA ALA A 652 -12.51 17.12 -18.13
C ALA A 652 -12.09 18.48 -17.57
N SER A 653 -10.79 18.70 -17.46
CA SER A 653 -10.20 19.95 -16.98
C SER A 653 -9.13 20.52 -17.91
N GLY A 654 -8.73 19.79 -18.95
CA GLY A 654 -7.76 20.26 -19.95
C GLY A 654 -8.35 21.32 -20.88
N SER A 655 -7.50 22.16 -21.48
CA SER A 655 -7.96 23.18 -22.43
C SER A 655 -8.35 22.57 -23.77
N VAL A 656 -9.42 23.09 -24.38
CA VAL A 656 -9.86 22.70 -25.72
C VAL A 656 -9.73 23.90 -26.65
N VAL A 657 -8.86 23.80 -27.64
CA VAL A 657 -8.62 24.83 -28.65
C VAL A 657 -9.01 24.28 -30.02
N SER A 658 -10.04 24.87 -30.62
CA SER A 658 -10.46 24.57 -31.99
C SER A 658 -9.85 25.61 -32.94
N SER A 659 -9.05 25.16 -33.91
CA SER A 659 -8.25 26.06 -34.77
C SER A 659 -8.26 25.73 -36.28
N SER A 660 -9.17 24.89 -36.77
CA SER A 660 -9.27 24.47 -38.19
C SER A 660 -9.86 25.52 -39.14
N TYR A 661 -9.74 25.27 -40.45
CA TYR A 661 -10.40 26.04 -41.52
C TYR A 661 -11.92 25.80 -41.56
N ILE A 662 -12.39 24.60 -41.18
CA ILE A 662 -13.81 24.24 -41.02
C ILE A 662 -14.08 23.87 -39.55
N ASN A 663 -14.35 24.87 -38.70
CA ASN A 663 -14.60 24.61 -37.28
C ASN A 663 -16.07 24.28 -37.02
N GLN A 664 -16.35 23.08 -36.52
CA GLN A 664 -17.62 22.81 -35.84
C GLN A 664 -17.61 23.37 -34.40
N GLY A 665 -16.44 23.42 -33.77
CA GLY A 665 -16.23 23.96 -32.42
C GLY A 665 -15.73 22.90 -31.44
N GLY A 666 -15.47 23.31 -30.20
CA GLY A 666 -15.06 22.40 -29.13
C GLY A 666 -16.04 22.41 -27.96
N GLY A 667 -16.24 21.25 -27.35
CA GLY A 667 -17.02 21.10 -26.12
C GLY A 667 -16.12 20.84 -24.92
N GLY A 668 -16.46 21.41 -23.78
CA GLY A 668 -15.65 21.23 -22.56
C GLY A 668 -15.54 19.75 -22.12
N LEU A 669 -16.58 18.94 -22.35
CA LEU A 669 -16.59 17.50 -22.04
C LEU A 669 -16.61 16.65 -23.32
N ALA A 670 -17.58 16.90 -24.21
CA ALA A 670 -17.76 16.13 -25.44
C ALA A 670 -17.93 17.03 -26.67
N GLY A 671 -17.46 16.61 -27.84
CA GLY A 671 -17.82 17.28 -29.09
C GLY A 671 -19.28 16.98 -29.44
N ASP A 672 -19.52 15.76 -29.91
CA ASP A 672 -20.87 15.27 -30.23
C ASP A 672 -21.34 14.24 -29.21
N ASN A 673 -22.63 14.26 -28.89
CA ASN A 673 -23.28 13.29 -28.02
C ASN A 673 -24.56 12.74 -28.64
N THR A 674 -24.54 11.47 -29.04
CA THR A 674 -25.74 10.66 -29.38
C THR A 674 -26.06 9.64 -28.29
N GLY A 675 -25.14 9.43 -27.33
CA GLY A 675 -25.28 8.53 -26.20
C GLY A 675 -25.80 9.20 -24.93
N THR A 676 -25.31 8.76 -23.77
CA THR A 676 -25.68 9.27 -22.45
C THR A 676 -24.48 9.90 -21.74
N ILE A 677 -24.66 11.12 -21.24
CA ILE A 677 -23.75 11.78 -20.30
C ILE A 677 -24.50 11.97 -18.98
N SER A 678 -23.98 11.36 -17.92
CA SER A 678 -24.60 11.37 -16.60
C SER A 678 -23.56 11.76 -15.54
N ARG A 679 -23.97 12.60 -14.58
CA ARG A 679 -23.18 12.88 -13.38
C ARG A 679 -21.75 13.31 -13.71
N SER A 680 -21.57 14.17 -14.71
CA SER A 680 -20.25 14.47 -15.29
C SER A 680 -20.06 15.97 -15.46
N TYR A 681 -18.82 16.45 -15.55
CA TYR A 681 -18.59 17.89 -15.61
C TYR A 681 -17.34 18.31 -16.38
N ALA A 682 -17.31 19.57 -16.82
CA ALA A 682 -16.16 20.17 -17.47
C ALA A 682 -15.73 21.49 -16.82
N THR A 683 -14.45 21.63 -16.53
CA THR A 683 -13.85 22.84 -15.96
C THR A 683 -12.79 23.48 -16.87
N GLY A 684 -12.33 22.75 -17.89
CA GLY A 684 -11.32 23.23 -18.82
C GLY A 684 -11.84 24.35 -19.74
N PRO A 685 -11.00 25.36 -20.07
CA PRO A 685 -11.40 26.44 -20.96
C PRO A 685 -11.55 25.94 -22.40
N VAL A 686 -12.52 26.51 -23.12
CA VAL A 686 -12.82 26.23 -24.53
C VAL A 686 -12.58 27.51 -25.35
N SER A 687 -11.65 27.45 -26.30
CA SER A 687 -11.30 28.57 -27.17
C SER A 687 -11.45 28.23 -28.64
N LEU A 688 -12.05 29.15 -29.40
CA LEU A 688 -12.15 29.08 -30.86
C LEU A 688 -11.45 30.31 -31.45
N TYR A 689 -10.43 30.10 -32.29
CA TYR A 689 -9.65 31.20 -32.89
C TYR A 689 -9.81 31.32 -34.42
N GLY A 690 -10.49 30.37 -35.08
CA GLY A 690 -10.56 30.28 -36.54
C GLY A 690 -11.80 30.91 -37.19
N TYR A 691 -11.96 30.70 -38.49
CA TYR A 691 -13.12 31.14 -39.28
C TYR A 691 -14.24 30.09 -39.28
N CYS A 692 -15.49 30.53 -39.41
CA CYS A 692 -16.64 29.67 -39.69
C CYS A 692 -17.03 29.77 -41.16
N ARG A 693 -16.47 28.90 -42.02
CA ARG A 693 -16.92 28.74 -43.42
C ARG A 693 -17.66 27.42 -43.60
N GLY A 694 -18.96 27.42 -43.28
CA GLY A 694 -19.91 26.48 -43.88
C GLY A 694 -20.74 27.18 -44.94
N ALA A 695 -21.59 26.44 -45.67
CA ALA A 695 -22.68 27.06 -46.42
C ALA A 695 -23.45 28.01 -45.47
N ALA A 696 -23.92 29.15 -45.98
CA ALA A 696 -24.66 30.12 -45.17
C ALA A 696 -25.71 29.40 -44.29
N GLY A 697 -25.60 29.55 -42.97
CA GLY A 697 -26.47 28.86 -42.00
C GLY A 697 -25.89 27.61 -41.33
N THR A 698 -24.66 27.17 -41.63
CA THR A 698 -24.02 26.05 -40.91
C THR A 698 -23.65 26.48 -39.49
N PRO A 699 -24.17 25.84 -38.42
CA PRO A 699 -23.80 26.17 -37.05
C PRO A 699 -22.31 25.90 -36.81
N CYS A 700 -21.63 26.87 -36.20
CA CYS A 700 -20.28 26.72 -35.65
C CYS A 700 -20.26 27.26 -34.20
N GLY A 701 -19.21 27.00 -33.43
CA GLY A 701 -19.07 27.56 -32.08
C GLY A 701 -18.83 26.50 -31.00
N GLY A 702 -18.13 26.90 -29.95
CA GLY A 702 -17.87 26.05 -28.79
C GLY A 702 -18.95 26.16 -27.71
N ALA A 703 -18.95 25.22 -26.78
CA ALA A 703 -19.83 25.22 -25.63
C ALA A 703 -19.14 24.66 -24.38
N GLY A 704 -19.60 25.08 -23.20
CA GLY A 704 -19.01 24.69 -21.93
C GLY A 704 -19.08 23.19 -21.64
N LEU A 705 -20.05 22.45 -22.20
CA LEU A 705 -20.21 21.01 -21.96
C LEU A 705 -20.14 20.17 -23.25
N VAL A 706 -21.07 20.35 -24.18
CA VAL A 706 -21.22 19.55 -25.41
C VAL A 706 -21.44 20.44 -26.62
N VAL A 707 -20.82 20.18 -27.78
CA VAL A 707 -21.12 20.98 -28.99
C VAL A 707 -22.51 20.61 -29.54
N THR A 708 -22.71 19.35 -29.89
CA THR A 708 -23.97 18.86 -30.46
C THR A 708 -24.54 17.74 -29.58
N ASN A 709 -25.76 17.91 -29.08
CA ASN A 709 -26.47 16.90 -28.30
C ASN A 709 -27.70 16.38 -29.05
N GLU A 710 -27.66 15.12 -29.44
CA GLU A 710 -28.80 14.33 -29.94
C GLU A 710 -29.22 13.23 -28.95
N GLY A 711 -28.35 12.95 -27.97
CA GLY A 711 -28.57 11.96 -26.90
C GLY A 711 -29.15 12.56 -25.62
N THR A 712 -28.76 11.98 -24.48
CA THR A 712 -29.20 12.39 -23.14
C THR A 712 -28.07 13.00 -22.33
N VAL A 713 -28.34 14.11 -21.66
CA VAL A 713 -27.47 14.71 -20.64
C VAL A 713 -28.25 14.92 -19.35
N ASN A 714 -27.73 14.41 -18.23
CA ASN A 714 -28.32 14.63 -16.91
C ASN A 714 -27.29 14.82 -15.79
N GLN A 715 -27.72 15.47 -14.71
CA GLN A 715 -26.91 15.75 -13.51
C GLN A 715 -25.49 16.20 -13.85
N SER A 716 -25.31 17.10 -14.82
CA SER A 716 -24.00 17.45 -15.35
C SER A 716 -23.80 18.95 -15.37
N PHE A 717 -22.55 19.43 -15.32
CA PHE A 717 -22.32 20.87 -15.34
C PHE A 717 -21.01 21.33 -16.01
N ALA A 718 -20.97 22.61 -16.37
CA ALA A 718 -19.79 23.26 -16.93
C ALA A 718 -19.38 24.51 -16.17
N THR A 719 -18.08 24.73 -16.00
CA THR A 719 -17.53 25.95 -15.39
C THR A 719 -16.38 26.58 -16.19
N GLY A 720 -15.87 25.91 -17.22
CA GLY A 720 -14.74 26.40 -18.00
C GLY A 720 -15.09 27.64 -18.83
N LEU A 721 -14.16 28.59 -18.94
CA LEU A 721 -14.32 29.79 -19.76
C LEU A 721 -14.55 29.40 -21.22
N VAL A 722 -15.58 29.97 -21.87
CA VAL A 722 -15.82 29.80 -23.30
C VAL A 722 -15.47 31.10 -24.02
N THR A 723 -14.50 31.03 -24.94
CA THR A 723 -14.05 32.18 -25.74
C THR A 723 -14.27 31.89 -27.23
N GLN A 724 -15.12 32.67 -27.88
CA GLN A 724 -15.40 32.53 -29.32
C GLN A 724 -15.76 33.88 -29.96
N PRO A 725 -15.39 34.13 -31.23
CA PRO A 725 -15.52 35.45 -31.85
C PRO A 725 -16.87 35.71 -32.53
N PHE A 726 -17.68 34.67 -32.78
CA PHE A 726 -18.90 34.78 -33.61
C PHE A 726 -20.21 34.76 -32.82
N TYR A 727 -20.19 34.18 -31.61
CA TYR A 727 -21.36 34.04 -30.76
C TYR A 727 -21.00 34.48 -29.34
N GLU A 728 -22.02 34.85 -28.57
CA GLU A 728 -21.86 34.91 -27.12
C GLU A 728 -21.42 33.53 -26.58
N PRO A 729 -20.66 33.46 -25.48
CA PRO A 729 -20.28 32.19 -24.85
C PRO A 729 -21.52 31.33 -24.52
N ILE A 730 -21.42 30.02 -24.70
CA ILE A 730 -22.53 29.07 -24.52
C ILE A 730 -22.22 28.12 -23.37
N GLY A 731 -23.13 28.03 -22.39
CA GLY A 731 -22.90 27.32 -21.13
C GLY A 731 -22.93 25.80 -21.24
N ILE A 732 -23.91 25.24 -21.96
CA ILE A 732 -24.13 23.79 -22.05
C ILE A 732 -23.92 23.26 -23.45
N ALA A 733 -24.79 23.63 -24.39
CA ALA A 733 -24.77 23.05 -25.73
C ALA A 733 -25.00 24.05 -26.85
N ARG A 734 -24.21 23.95 -27.93
CA ARG A 734 -24.47 24.78 -29.11
C ARG A 734 -25.77 24.33 -29.79
N THR A 735 -25.91 23.04 -30.04
CA THR A 735 -27.11 22.45 -30.65
C THR A 735 -27.66 21.35 -29.75
N ASN A 736 -28.96 21.37 -29.47
CA ASN A 736 -29.64 20.33 -28.72
C ASN A 736 -30.92 19.88 -29.44
N THR A 737 -30.87 18.70 -30.06
CA THR A 737 -32.04 18.00 -30.62
C THR A 737 -32.44 16.79 -29.77
N GLY A 738 -31.60 16.41 -28.80
CA GLY A 738 -31.86 15.37 -27.81
C GLY A 738 -32.51 15.89 -26.52
N SER A 739 -32.22 15.21 -25.41
CA SER A 739 -32.76 15.52 -24.08
C SER A 739 -31.66 16.02 -23.14
N ILE A 740 -31.88 17.22 -22.57
CA ILE A 740 -31.08 17.76 -21.48
C ILE A 740 -32.03 17.95 -20.29
N SER A 741 -31.77 17.29 -19.16
CA SER A 741 -32.63 17.40 -17.99
C SER A 741 -32.43 18.72 -17.24
N ASN A 742 -33.43 19.09 -16.45
CA ASN A 742 -33.43 20.34 -15.67
C ASN A 742 -32.41 20.37 -14.51
N ASP A 743 -31.67 19.29 -14.28
CA ASP A 743 -30.57 19.21 -13.32
C ASP A 743 -29.19 19.31 -14.00
N VAL A 744 -29.14 19.89 -15.20
CA VAL A 744 -27.90 20.25 -15.88
C VAL A 744 -27.62 21.74 -15.70
N TYR A 745 -26.42 22.12 -15.30
CA TYR A 745 -26.10 23.50 -14.87
C TYR A 745 -24.84 24.07 -15.54
N TRP A 746 -24.73 25.39 -15.65
CA TRP A 746 -23.46 26.03 -15.97
C TRP A 746 -23.18 27.18 -15.03
N ASN A 747 -21.91 27.46 -14.80
CA ASN A 747 -21.50 28.65 -14.06
C ASN A 747 -21.43 29.84 -15.02
N LYS A 748 -22.44 30.70 -15.02
CA LYS A 748 -22.50 31.85 -15.94
C LYS A 748 -21.39 32.88 -15.73
N ASP A 749 -20.83 32.96 -14.51
CA ASP A 749 -19.77 33.91 -14.19
C ASP A 749 -18.42 33.44 -14.75
N THR A 750 -18.12 32.14 -14.65
CA THR A 750 -16.81 31.60 -15.08
C THR A 750 -16.79 31.14 -16.53
N THR A 751 -17.93 30.67 -17.06
CA THR A 751 -18.07 30.36 -18.49
C THR A 751 -18.20 31.61 -19.36
N ALA A 752 -18.56 32.75 -18.73
CA ALA A 752 -19.00 33.99 -19.38
C ALA A 752 -20.27 33.84 -20.26
N ALA A 753 -21.03 32.74 -20.08
CA ALA A 753 -22.20 32.42 -20.89
C ALA A 753 -23.50 32.96 -20.30
N SER A 754 -24.20 33.76 -21.09
CA SER A 754 -25.57 34.26 -20.84
C SER A 754 -26.65 33.21 -21.12
N ILE A 755 -26.36 32.25 -21.99
CA ILE A 755 -27.31 31.23 -22.47
C ILE A 755 -26.79 29.82 -22.25
N GLY A 756 -27.70 28.89 -21.96
CA GLY A 756 -27.36 27.46 -21.83
C GLY A 756 -27.28 26.74 -23.17
N VAL A 757 -28.27 26.97 -24.06
CA VAL A 757 -28.37 26.32 -25.38
C VAL A 757 -28.63 27.34 -26.48
N LYS A 758 -27.94 27.25 -27.62
CA LYS A 758 -28.14 28.19 -28.75
C LYS A 758 -29.18 27.74 -29.76
N TYR A 759 -29.14 26.49 -30.21
CA TYR A 759 -30.04 25.93 -31.23
C TYR A 759 -30.77 24.70 -30.71
N GLY A 760 -32.03 24.53 -31.10
CA GLY A 760 -32.88 23.41 -30.70
C GLY A 760 -33.58 23.64 -29.36
N THR A 761 -33.80 22.58 -28.59
CA THR A 761 -34.55 22.66 -27.32
C THR A 761 -33.71 23.37 -26.25
N PRO A 762 -34.16 24.52 -25.70
CA PRO A 762 -33.41 25.26 -24.70
C PRO A 762 -33.45 24.59 -23.33
N ILE A 763 -32.51 24.98 -22.46
CA ILE A 763 -32.54 24.73 -21.02
C ILE A 763 -32.98 26.02 -20.30
N PRO A 764 -33.68 25.97 -19.16
CA PRO A 764 -34.10 27.18 -18.45
C PRO A 764 -32.93 28.08 -18.03
N ASP A 765 -33.11 29.40 -18.09
CA ASP A 765 -32.08 30.38 -17.67
C ASP A 765 -31.69 30.24 -16.19
N ALA A 766 -32.61 29.72 -15.36
CA ALA A 766 -32.37 29.43 -13.94
C ALA A 766 -31.26 28.39 -13.71
N ASN A 767 -30.92 27.59 -14.73
CA ASN A 767 -29.83 26.62 -14.70
C ASN A 767 -28.44 27.28 -14.87
N GLY A 768 -28.39 28.56 -15.24
CA GLY A 768 -27.21 29.40 -15.22
C GLY A 768 -26.91 29.92 -13.82
N LEU A 769 -26.16 29.13 -13.05
CA LEU A 769 -25.79 29.44 -11.67
C LEU A 769 -24.64 30.45 -11.60
N THR A 770 -24.69 31.35 -10.63
CA THR A 770 -23.53 32.19 -10.26
C THR A 770 -22.44 31.35 -9.60
N ALA A 771 -21.22 31.88 -9.54
CA ALA A 771 -20.13 31.26 -8.80
C ALA A 771 -20.45 31.08 -7.32
N ALA A 772 -21.29 31.93 -6.72
CA ALA A 772 -21.77 31.74 -5.35
C ALA A 772 -22.72 30.54 -5.22
N GLN A 773 -23.66 30.40 -6.17
CA GLN A 773 -24.61 29.27 -6.19
C GLN A 773 -23.90 27.94 -6.47
N MET A 774 -22.89 27.91 -7.33
CA MET A 774 -22.10 26.71 -7.61
C MET A 774 -21.41 26.14 -6.36
N ARG A 775 -21.10 26.99 -5.38
CA ARG A 775 -20.50 26.60 -4.08
C ARG A 775 -21.53 26.11 -3.06
N ASN A 776 -22.82 26.23 -3.35
CA ASN A 776 -23.89 25.87 -2.44
C ASN A 776 -24.58 24.57 -2.93
N PRO A 777 -24.45 23.45 -2.21
CA PRO A 777 -25.13 22.19 -2.55
C PRO A 777 -26.63 22.33 -2.78
N ALA A 778 -27.31 23.24 -2.06
CA ALA A 778 -28.76 23.46 -2.20
C ALA A 778 -29.16 24.05 -3.56
N SER A 779 -28.23 24.57 -4.35
CA SER A 779 -28.49 25.06 -5.71
C SER A 779 -28.68 23.94 -6.73
N PHE A 780 -28.24 22.72 -6.41
CA PHE A 780 -28.28 21.57 -7.32
C PHE A 780 -29.46 20.67 -6.96
N VAL A 781 -30.52 20.75 -7.77
CA VAL A 781 -31.69 19.88 -7.63
C VAL A 781 -31.28 18.46 -8.03
N SER A 782 -31.81 17.45 -7.33
CA SER A 782 -31.57 16.01 -7.54
C SER A 782 -30.15 15.48 -7.22
N TYR A 783 -29.17 16.36 -6.96
CA TYR A 783 -27.82 15.94 -6.62
C TYR A 783 -27.77 15.39 -5.18
N ASP A 784 -27.29 14.16 -5.04
CA ASP A 784 -27.08 13.54 -3.72
C ASP A 784 -25.67 13.84 -3.18
N PHE A 785 -25.62 14.69 -2.15
CA PHE A 785 -24.41 15.05 -1.40
C PHE A 785 -24.23 14.26 -0.09
N SER A 786 -25.11 13.30 0.20
CA SER A 786 -24.99 12.42 1.37
C SER A 786 -23.69 11.63 1.37
N ALA A 787 -23.34 10.98 2.48
CA ALA A 787 -22.10 10.20 2.59
C ALA A 787 -21.98 9.08 1.53
N THR A 788 -23.10 8.57 1.04
CA THR A 788 -23.21 7.54 -0.01
C THR A 788 -23.50 8.11 -1.40
N GLY A 789 -23.72 9.43 -1.48
CA GLY A 789 -24.06 10.13 -2.71
C GLY A 789 -22.90 10.25 -3.69
N VAL A 790 -23.22 10.57 -4.94
CA VAL A 790 -22.24 10.68 -6.03
C VAL A 790 -21.39 11.94 -5.91
N TRP A 791 -21.99 13.01 -5.38
CA TRP A 791 -21.38 14.31 -5.28
C TRP A 791 -20.87 14.58 -3.87
N ALA A 792 -19.83 15.40 -3.79
CA ALA A 792 -19.30 15.96 -2.56
C ALA A 792 -19.03 17.46 -2.74
N MET A 793 -19.06 18.19 -1.64
CA MET A 793 -18.68 19.61 -1.59
C MET A 793 -17.67 19.81 -0.45
N PRO A 794 -16.38 19.53 -0.66
CA PRO A 794 -15.34 19.78 0.34
C PRO A 794 -15.29 21.26 0.74
N ALA A 795 -14.78 21.54 1.94
CA ALA A 795 -14.59 22.91 2.39
C ALA A 795 -13.69 23.68 1.41
N GLY A 796 -14.14 24.85 0.95
CA GLY A 796 -13.42 25.69 -0.02
C GLY A 796 -13.58 25.30 -1.49
N ALA A 797 -14.34 24.24 -1.81
CA ALA A 797 -14.63 23.88 -3.19
C ALA A 797 -15.40 24.99 -3.92
N THR A 798 -15.11 25.21 -5.20
CA THR A 798 -15.76 26.22 -6.06
C THR A 798 -16.99 25.70 -6.80
N HIS A 799 -17.15 24.38 -6.84
CA HIS A 799 -18.24 23.63 -7.45
C HIS A 799 -18.29 22.22 -6.84
N PRO A 800 -19.36 21.43 -7.06
CA PRO A 800 -19.40 20.02 -6.67
C PRO A 800 -18.23 19.23 -7.27
N VAL A 801 -17.73 18.24 -6.54
CA VAL A 801 -16.76 17.26 -7.05
C VAL A 801 -17.33 15.86 -6.94
N LEU A 802 -16.84 14.95 -7.78
CA LEU A 802 -17.29 13.56 -7.70
C LEU A 802 -16.66 12.91 -6.48
N ARG A 803 -17.47 12.24 -5.65
CA ARG A 803 -17.02 11.67 -4.38
C ARG A 803 -15.87 10.68 -4.55
N TRP A 804 -15.84 9.94 -5.66
CA TRP A 804 -14.75 8.99 -5.93
C TRP A 804 -13.39 9.68 -6.08
N GLN A 805 -13.34 10.97 -6.42
CA GLN A 805 -12.08 11.73 -6.52
C GLN A 805 -11.43 11.97 -5.15
N LEU A 806 -12.23 11.98 -4.09
CA LEU A 806 -11.75 12.19 -2.72
C LEU A 806 -11.18 10.91 -2.10
N ALA A 807 -11.40 9.77 -2.74
CA ALA A 807 -10.97 8.45 -2.29
C ALA A 807 -9.72 7.93 -3.03
N GLN A 808 -9.09 8.77 -3.87
CA GLN A 808 -7.89 8.43 -4.64
C GLN A 808 -6.61 8.70 -3.88
#